data_AF-A0AAI9FZP7-F1
#
_entry.id   AF-A0AAI9FZP7-F1
#
_cell.length_a   1.000
_cell.length_b   1.000
_cell.length_c   1.000
_cell.angle_alpha   90.00
_cell.angle_beta   90.00
_cell.angle_gamma   90.00
#
_symmetry.space_group_name_H-M   'P 1'
#
loop_
_entity.id
_entity.type
_entity.pdbx_description
1 polymer ?
#
loop_
_entity_poly.entity_id
_entity_poly.type
_entity_poly.pdbx_seq_one_letter_code
_entity_poly.pdbx_strand_id
1 'polypeptide(L)'
;MTRKSFSFVASGNALVGFPLMDWLCVHFDEHAQWSEGSFFDALTQALQGLPVMPDAVLVMADGGLIPDLLGYWTDDSIGRGIFLHRGENAEGPVIKHCLFGSWDAASGLIVHSASTASGAPELDAAAAINAGLRALVERNQVVQVAPAGHTFRHPSGTTNKIFIQARELVTGDAELGFAARALIRVLPALNDPDLRVVYIDSMGIYSLVRAALGPRGEKVRIESFRSYSELSTLSKPVERYAVVISASTSGGMAREFTERMGFEQDRVATVIDMVREDRHGAILIALSEFDPTLLDVDTNEADVQIELVGEHFSSKSKPPRMVTLGLPHLPKALPSYLKTVGRAATLDLLKPHAGQSRPISLDGEAVASSDDFKRWIREEVTWNLPVSIDHLIAADTNGSVSMANTVADTINALTGKRPVVIEAGSLTRASLGGACGVAVVQAVVGDGAFLREVSRHLRDYIDTDCPRHFICAVCCPSSIDSRERLKQFLVRNPTARLYGFSSWIDLPIGANSAEDSWERYREIASQIEMAKIDLPPPQKAIVRKAADRAVAHIQASTGGFLPKLDGSGLDQTEGFVFLTKGFRGLPSESLTFLIISAVLQSARELKDAERQLKPTGYESVVLAPENFQRFNDNILQVCLLRAALPSEMDYSSSAEVSLLMKEVLQKIFARRHLTFGGAALEFAAALLSGRMKLAPVHLKQLLESTLPELLDEAEPSALLGLLHFVERRV
;
A
#
# COMPACT_ATOMS: atom_id res chain seq x y z
N MET A 1 -14.52 -17.97 6.33
CA MET A 1 -14.45 -19.44 6.29
C MET A 1 -13.35 -19.86 7.25
N THR A 2 -13.68 -20.59 8.31
CA THR A 2 -12.68 -21.17 9.22
C THR A 2 -11.95 -22.29 8.49
N ARG A 3 -10.63 -22.15 8.29
CA ARG A 3 -9.80 -23.19 7.68
C ARG A 3 -9.59 -24.29 8.72
N LYS A 4 -10.12 -25.48 8.44
CA LYS A 4 -9.99 -26.68 9.30
C LYS A 4 -8.66 -27.42 9.09
N SER A 5 -7.87 -27.04 8.10
CA SER A 5 -6.57 -27.63 7.80
C SER A 5 -5.51 -26.55 7.55
N PHE A 6 -4.26 -26.90 7.80
CA PHE A 6 -3.08 -26.08 7.55
C PHE A 6 -2.17 -26.81 6.56
N SER A 7 -2.00 -26.27 5.35
CA SER A 7 -1.16 -26.87 4.31
C SER A 7 0.10 -26.06 4.05
N PHE A 8 1.22 -26.70 3.71
CA PHE A 8 2.48 -26.06 3.32
C PHE A 8 3.31 -26.99 2.42
N VAL A 9 4.40 -26.47 1.85
CA VAL A 9 5.31 -27.27 1.02
C VAL A 9 6.60 -27.53 1.79
N ALA A 10 7.10 -28.76 1.70
CA ALA A 10 8.42 -29.15 2.21
C ALA A 10 9.23 -29.80 1.08
N SER A 11 10.50 -29.43 0.94
CA SER A 11 11.42 -30.11 0.03
C SER A 11 12.40 -30.95 0.85
N GLY A 12 12.54 -32.23 0.51
CA GLY A 12 13.34 -33.18 1.29
C GLY A 12 14.36 -33.93 0.44
N ASN A 13 15.53 -34.18 1.01
CA ASN A 13 16.43 -35.24 0.53
C ASN A 13 15.80 -36.57 0.90
N ALA A 14 15.30 -37.31 -0.09
CA ALA A 14 15.04 -38.71 0.13
C ALA A 14 16.39 -39.42 0.39
N LEU A 15 16.43 -40.30 1.40
CA LEU A 15 17.61 -41.12 1.69
C LEU A 15 18.15 -41.78 0.40
N VAL A 16 19.48 -41.87 0.33
CA VAL A 16 20.32 -42.38 -0.78
C VAL A 16 19.54 -43.06 -1.92
N GLY A 17 19.36 -42.35 -3.05
CA GLY A 17 18.91 -42.96 -4.31
C GLY A 17 17.71 -42.30 -5.01
N PHE A 18 17.07 -41.29 -4.43
CA PHE A 18 15.94 -40.56 -5.04
C PHE A 18 16.29 -39.08 -5.31
N PRO A 19 15.74 -38.46 -6.37
CA PRO A 19 15.88 -37.02 -6.61
C PRO A 19 15.19 -36.19 -5.51
N LEU A 20 15.55 -34.91 -5.40
CA LEU A 20 14.84 -33.95 -4.54
C LEU A 20 13.35 -33.95 -4.92
N MET A 21 12.46 -34.11 -3.94
CA MET A 21 11.01 -34.14 -4.14
C MET A 21 10.34 -33.00 -3.37
N ASP A 22 9.31 -32.42 -3.98
CA ASP A 22 8.45 -31.44 -3.33
C ASP A 22 7.19 -32.12 -2.74
N TRP A 23 6.97 -31.89 -1.45
CA TRP A 23 5.90 -32.49 -0.67
C TRP A 23 4.85 -31.45 -0.29
N LEU A 24 3.60 -31.70 -0.67
CA LEU A 24 2.46 -31.00 -0.06
C LEU A 24 2.14 -31.63 1.29
N CYS A 25 2.45 -30.94 2.36
CA CYS A 25 2.11 -31.34 3.72
C CYS A 25 0.79 -30.70 4.14
N VAL A 26 -0.16 -31.47 4.67
CA VAL A 26 -1.46 -30.96 5.11
C VAL A 26 -1.76 -31.47 6.52
N HIS A 27 -1.79 -30.56 7.48
CA HIS A 27 -2.21 -30.85 8.85
C HIS A 27 -3.74 -30.69 9.00
N PHE A 28 -4.38 -31.69 9.57
CA PHE A 28 -5.81 -31.72 9.85
C PHE A 28 -6.08 -31.50 11.33
N ASP A 29 -6.97 -30.56 11.63
CA ASP A 29 -7.40 -30.25 13.00
C ASP A 29 -8.18 -31.43 13.62
N GLU A 30 -7.73 -31.89 14.78
CA GLU A 30 -8.33 -32.98 15.56
C GLU A 30 -9.67 -32.62 16.22
N HIS A 31 -9.94 -31.32 16.40
CA HIS A 31 -11.20 -30.85 16.98
C HIS A 31 -12.30 -30.68 15.93
N ALA A 32 -11.95 -30.72 14.64
CA ALA A 32 -12.90 -30.66 13.55
C ALA A 32 -13.53 -32.03 13.29
N GLN A 33 -14.84 -32.02 12.97
CA GLN A 33 -15.49 -33.20 12.41
C GLN A 33 -15.12 -33.34 10.94
N TRP A 34 -14.50 -34.48 10.61
CA TRP A 34 -14.11 -34.87 9.26
C TRP A 34 -15.06 -35.93 8.72
N SER A 35 -15.47 -35.75 7.48
CA SER A 35 -16.05 -36.77 6.61
C SER A 35 -15.14 -36.94 5.39
N GLU A 36 -15.31 -38.07 4.70
CA GLU A 36 -14.58 -38.37 3.46
C GLU A 36 -14.61 -37.21 2.46
N GLY A 37 -15.79 -36.62 2.20
CA GLY A 37 -15.93 -35.46 1.31
C GLY A 37 -15.12 -34.24 1.79
N SER A 38 -15.24 -33.88 3.07
CA SER A 38 -14.51 -32.73 3.62
C SER A 38 -12.99 -32.94 3.66
N PHE A 39 -12.53 -34.18 3.78
CA PHE A 39 -11.12 -34.56 3.73
C PHE A 39 -10.54 -34.31 2.34
N PHE A 40 -11.17 -34.85 1.28
CA PHE A 40 -10.72 -34.65 -0.09
C PHE A 40 -10.90 -33.21 -0.59
N ASP A 41 -11.92 -32.49 -0.12
CA ASP A 41 -12.08 -31.07 -0.40
C ASP A 41 -10.91 -30.25 0.16
N ALA A 42 -10.48 -30.54 1.40
CA ALA A 42 -9.34 -29.87 2.02
C ALA A 42 -8.02 -30.17 1.29
N LEU A 43 -7.79 -31.42 0.88
CA LEU A 43 -6.63 -31.78 0.06
C LEU A 43 -6.64 -31.08 -1.30
N THR A 44 -7.80 -31.06 -1.96
CA THR A 44 -7.97 -30.44 -3.27
C THR A 44 -7.78 -28.93 -3.20
N GLN A 45 -8.28 -28.29 -2.15
CA GLN A 45 -8.08 -26.85 -1.92
C GLN A 45 -6.61 -26.53 -1.63
N ALA A 46 -5.92 -27.37 -0.86
CA ALA A 46 -4.50 -27.22 -0.59
C ALA A 46 -3.66 -27.30 -1.88
N LEU A 47 -4.04 -28.19 -2.80
CA LEU A 47 -3.41 -28.36 -4.11
C LEU A 47 -3.64 -27.16 -5.04
N GLN A 48 -4.87 -26.61 -5.09
CA GLN A 48 -5.21 -25.43 -5.91
C GLN A 48 -4.39 -24.17 -5.57
N GLY A 49 -3.89 -24.08 -4.33
CA GLY A 49 -3.12 -22.93 -3.85
C GLY A 49 -1.66 -22.92 -4.29
N LEU A 50 -1.17 -23.98 -4.96
CA LEU A 50 0.24 -24.12 -5.29
C LEU A 50 0.55 -23.62 -6.72
N PRO A 51 1.67 -22.90 -6.92
CA PRO A 51 2.11 -22.47 -8.25
C PRO A 51 2.70 -23.62 -9.07
N VAL A 52 3.20 -24.68 -8.41
CA VAL A 52 3.81 -25.88 -9.01
C VAL A 52 3.21 -27.10 -8.32
N MET A 53 2.91 -28.13 -9.11
CA MET A 53 2.35 -29.38 -8.61
C MET A 53 3.42 -30.17 -7.81
N PRO A 54 3.10 -30.67 -6.60
CA PRO A 54 4.03 -31.43 -5.77
C PRO A 54 4.21 -32.86 -6.29
N ASP A 55 5.34 -33.49 -5.97
CA ASP A 55 5.62 -34.90 -6.28
C ASP A 55 4.89 -35.86 -5.34
N ALA A 56 4.65 -35.44 -4.10
CA ALA A 56 4.06 -36.26 -3.05
C ALA A 56 3.22 -35.46 -2.05
N VAL A 57 2.37 -36.15 -1.31
CA VAL A 57 1.49 -35.58 -0.28
C VAL A 57 1.76 -36.23 1.07
N LEU A 58 1.89 -35.44 2.13
CA LEU A 58 1.93 -35.90 3.51
C LEU A 58 0.70 -35.39 4.27
N VAL A 59 -0.19 -36.30 4.66
CA VAL A 59 -1.34 -36.03 5.52
C VAL A 59 -0.90 -36.14 6.98
N MET A 60 -1.08 -35.10 7.78
CA MET A 60 -0.65 -35.08 9.18
C MET A 60 -1.83 -34.83 10.12
N ALA A 61 -1.96 -35.64 11.16
CA ALA A 61 -2.99 -35.48 12.18
C ALA A 61 -2.56 -36.11 13.50
N ASP A 62 -3.34 -35.91 14.56
CA ASP A 62 -3.11 -36.61 15.83
C ASP A 62 -3.38 -38.11 15.67
N GLY A 63 -2.72 -38.94 16.49
CA GLY A 63 -2.78 -40.40 16.38
C GLY A 63 -4.19 -40.98 16.41
N GLY A 64 -5.14 -40.32 17.08
CA GLY A 64 -6.54 -40.74 17.09
C GLY A 64 -7.29 -40.54 15.76
N LEU A 65 -6.91 -39.54 14.97
CA LEU A 65 -7.61 -39.16 13.73
C LEU A 65 -7.04 -39.85 12.48
N ILE A 66 -5.75 -40.25 12.51
CA ILE A 66 -5.08 -40.87 11.36
C ILE A 66 -5.77 -42.14 10.83
N PRO A 67 -6.26 -43.08 11.68
CA PRO A 67 -6.97 -44.26 11.18
C PRO A 67 -8.19 -43.93 10.32
N ASP A 68 -8.96 -42.89 10.69
CA ASP A 68 -10.14 -42.46 9.95
C ASP A 68 -9.76 -41.84 8.60
N LEU A 69 -8.75 -40.95 8.58
CA LEU A 69 -8.26 -40.33 7.35
C LEU A 69 -7.63 -41.35 6.40
N LEU A 70 -6.93 -42.34 6.95
CA LEU A 70 -6.39 -43.45 6.17
C LEU A 70 -7.51 -44.31 5.56
N GLY A 71 -8.58 -44.58 6.33
CA GLY A 71 -9.78 -45.25 5.84
C GLY A 71 -10.40 -44.54 4.64
N TYR A 72 -10.59 -43.22 4.74
CA TYR A 72 -11.10 -42.39 3.63
C TYR A 72 -10.20 -42.44 2.38
N TRP A 73 -8.89 -42.58 2.58
CA TRP A 73 -7.92 -42.68 1.48
C TRP A 73 -7.86 -44.08 0.83
N THR A 74 -8.03 -45.14 1.61
CA THR A 74 -7.98 -46.52 1.10
C THR A 74 -9.23 -46.90 0.32
N ASP A 75 -10.38 -46.35 0.71
CA ASP A 75 -11.64 -46.59 0.03
C ASP A 75 -11.60 -46.03 -1.41
N ASP A 76 -12.17 -46.77 -2.35
CA ASP A 76 -12.31 -46.29 -3.73
C ASP A 76 -13.55 -45.39 -3.79
N SER A 77 -13.31 -44.08 -3.89
CA SER A 77 -14.34 -43.07 -3.74
C SER A 77 -14.27 -41.99 -4.81
N ILE A 78 -15.40 -41.33 -5.05
CA ILE A 78 -15.49 -40.23 -6.02
C ILE A 78 -14.54 -39.08 -5.61
N GLY A 79 -14.45 -38.77 -4.31
CA GLY A 79 -13.56 -37.74 -3.79
C GLY A 79 -12.09 -38.05 -4.06
N ARG A 80 -11.67 -39.30 -3.85
CA ARG A 80 -10.33 -39.78 -4.17
C ARG A 80 -10.04 -39.70 -5.67
N GLY A 81 -10.97 -40.13 -6.51
CA GLY A 81 -10.83 -40.04 -7.97
C GLY A 81 -10.65 -38.60 -8.47
N ILE A 82 -11.41 -37.65 -7.92
CA ILE A 82 -11.28 -36.22 -8.26
C ILE A 82 -9.90 -35.68 -7.84
N PHE A 83 -9.44 -36.02 -6.64
CA PHE A 83 -8.13 -35.59 -6.15
C PHE A 83 -6.99 -36.14 -7.00
N LEU A 84 -7.01 -37.45 -7.29
CA LEU A 84 -5.99 -38.11 -8.12
C LEU A 84 -5.98 -37.55 -9.54
N HIS A 85 -7.14 -37.34 -10.17
CA HIS A 85 -7.22 -36.77 -11.51
C HIS A 85 -6.69 -35.33 -11.59
N ARG A 86 -6.85 -34.54 -10.52
CA ARG A 86 -6.23 -33.22 -10.42
C ARG A 86 -4.72 -33.29 -10.18
N GLY A 87 -4.26 -34.39 -9.59
CA GLY A 87 -2.86 -34.77 -9.46
C GLY A 87 -2.21 -35.26 -10.76
N GLU A 88 -2.91 -35.26 -11.89
CA GLU A 88 -2.41 -35.70 -13.21
C GLU A 88 -2.10 -34.51 -14.13
N ASN A 89 -1.12 -34.69 -15.01
CA ASN A 89 -0.86 -33.83 -16.16
C ASN A 89 -1.03 -34.62 -17.47
N ALA A 90 -0.79 -34.00 -18.63
CA ALA A 90 -0.91 -34.64 -19.93
C ALA A 90 0.02 -35.87 -20.13
N GLU A 91 1.02 -36.07 -19.26
CA GLU A 91 2.01 -37.15 -19.31
C GLU A 91 1.79 -38.24 -18.23
N GLY A 92 0.82 -38.06 -17.32
CA GLY A 92 0.47 -39.04 -16.27
C GLY A 92 0.33 -38.44 -14.86
N PRO A 93 0.29 -39.28 -13.80
CA PRO A 93 0.18 -38.80 -12.41
C PRO A 93 1.45 -38.07 -11.96
N VAL A 94 1.30 -36.80 -11.60
CA VAL A 94 2.36 -35.96 -11.02
C VAL A 94 2.54 -36.27 -9.54
N ILE A 95 1.44 -36.47 -8.82
CA ILE A 95 1.46 -36.92 -7.42
C ILE A 95 1.70 -38.43 -7.40
N LYS A 96 2.90 -38.85 -7.04
CA LYS A 96 3.36 -40.24 -7.08
C LYS A 96 3.13 -40.97 -5.76
N HIS A 97 3.11 -40.23 -4.64
CA HIS A 97 3.04 -40.81 -3.29
C HIS A 97 2.12 -40.03 -2.36
N CYS A 98 1.41 -40.74 -1.48
CA CYS A 98 0.65 -40.17 -0.37
C CYS A 98 1.02 -40.91 0.92
N LEU A 99 1.52 -40.17 1.90
CA LEU A 99 1.95 -40.67 3.21
C LEU A 99 1.07 -40.09 4.32
N PHE A 100 1.03 -40.77 5.46
CA PHE A 100 0.24 -40.37 6.63
C PHE A 100 1.12 -40.26 7.85
N GLY A 101 1.18 -39.10 8.50
CA GLY A 101 1.97 -38.86 9.69
C GLY A 101 1.10 -38.66 10.93
N SER A 102 1.33 -39.45 11.98
CA SER A 102 0.68 -39.27 13.28
C SER A 102 1.56 -38.47 14.23
N TRP A 103 1.00 -37.48 14.91
CA TRP A 103 1.66 -36.86 16.05
C TRP A 103 1.66 -37.80 17.26
N ASP A 104 2.86 -38.13 17.76
CA ASP A 104 3.07 -38.82 19.03
C ASP A 104 3.65 -37.86 20.07
N ALA A 105 3.12 -37.94 21.28
CA ALA A 105 3.48 -37.07 22.40
C ALA A 105 4.94 -37.25 22.84
N ALA A 106 5.53 -38.43 22.66
CA ALA A 106 6.91 -38.71 23.08
C ALA A 106 7.93 -38.52 21.95
N SER A 107 7.54 -38.85 20.71
CA SER A 107 8.46 -38.99 19.58
C SER A 107 8.31 -37.88 18.52
N GLY A 108 7.25 -37.07 18.59
CA GLY A 108 6.93 -36.06 17.59
C GLY A 108 6.15 -36.65 16.41
N LEU A 109 6.33 -36.10 15.21
CA LEU A 109 5.66 -36.59 14.00
C LEU A 109 6.28 -37.92 13.57
N ILE A 110 5.46 -38.98 13.56
CA ILE A 110 5.84 -40.31 13.06
C ILE A 110 5.16 -40.52 11.71
N VAL A 111 5.96 -40.67 10.65
CA VAL A 111 5.45 -40.86 9.28
C VAL A 111 5.24 -42.35 9.00
N HIS A 112 4.01 -42.71 8.64
CA HIS A 112 3.59 -44.04 8.23
C HIS A 112 3.47 -44.12 6.71
N SER A 113 4.01 -45.18 6.12
CA SER A 113 3.81 -45.47 4.70
C SER A 113 2.44 -46.11 4.47
N ALA A 114 1.55 -45.44 3.73
CA ALA A 114 0.28 -46.01 3.28
C ALA A 114 0.38 -46.76 1.93
N SER A 115 1.53 -46.69 1.26
CA SER A 115 1.70 -47.29 -0.07
C SER A 115 2.04 -48.79 0.00
N THR A 116 1.33 -49.59 -0.79
CA THR A 116 1.64 -51.00 -1.09
C THR A 116 2.75 -51.16 -2.14
N ALA A 117 3.23 -50.07 -2.74
CA ALA A 117 4.34 -50.10 -3.70
C ALA A 117 5.69 -50.06 -2.97
N SER A 118 6.57 -51.04 -3.23
CA SER A 118 7.92 -51.07 -2.66
C SER A 118 8.70 -49.83 -3.08
N GLY A 119 9.29 -49.11 -2.11
CA GLY A 119 10.15 -47.96 -2.38
C GLY A 119 9.52 -46.58 -2.20
N ALA A 120 8.58 -46.42 -1.25
CA ALA A 120 8.08 -45.09 -0.89
C ALA A 120 9.25 -44.19 -0.37
N PRO A 121 9.37 -42.95 -0.84
CA PRO A 121 10.42 -42.03 -0.40
C PRO A 121 10.22 -41.66 1.08
N GLU A 122 11.30 -41.66 1.85
CA GLU A 122 11.28 -41.27 3.26
C GLU A 122 11.44 -39.75 3.37
N LEU A 123 10.46 -39.08 3.99
CA LEU A 123 10.54 -37.66 4.34
C LEU A 123 10.97 -37.54 5.79
N ASP A 124 12.06 -36.81 6.06
CA ASP A 124 12.47 -36.49 7.43
C ASP A 124 11.39 -35.67 8.13
N ALA A 125 10.86 -36.22 9.23
CA ALA A 125 9.85 -35.56 10.05
C ALA A 125 10.32 -34.20 10.58
N ALA A 126 11.60 -34.05 10.92
CA ALA A 126 12.15 -32.77 11.37
C ALA A 126 12.14 -31.73 10.24
N ALA A 127 12.50 -32.12 9.02
CA ALA A 127 12.43 -31.26 7.85
C ALA A 127 10.99 -30.81 7.54
N ALA A 128 10.01 -31.72 7.62
CA ALA A 128 8.60 -31.39 7.43
C ALA A 128 8.09 -30.41 8.49
N ILE A 129 8.46 -30.60 9.76
CA ILE A 129 8.08 -29.69 10.85
C ILE A 129 8.69 -28.30 10.64
N ASN A 130 9.99 -28.23 10.32
CA ASN A 130 10.68 -26.95 10.08
C ASN A 130 10.09 -26.20 8.88
N ALA A 131 9.73 -26.90 7.80
CA ALA A 131 9.04 -26.29 6.66
C ALA A 131 7.66 -25.72 7.05
N GLY A 132 6.91 -26.41 7.90
CA GLY A 132 5.63 -25.93 8.40
C GLY A 132 5.77 -24.71 9.31
N LEU A 133 6.75 -24.71 10.22
CA LEU A 133 7.05 -23.56 11.07
C LEU A 133 7.50 -22.34 10.25
N ARG A 134 8.34 -22.56 9.22
CA ARG A 134 8.71 -21.53 8.25
C ARG A 134 7.49 -20.96 7.54
N ALA A 135 6.59 -21.83 7.07
CA ALA A 135 5.36 -21.40 6.41
C ALA A 135 4.45 -20.55 7.34
N LEU A 136 4.41 -20.85 8.64
CA LEU A 136 3.71 -19.99 9.62
C LEU A 136 4.34 -18.60 9.73
N VAL A 137 5.68 -18.52 9.79
CA VAL A 137 6.41 -17.24 9.86
C VAL A 137 6.28 -16.42 8.58
N GLU A 138 6.26 -17.05 7.41
CA GLU A 138 6.13 -16.34 6.12
C GLU A 138 4.70 -15.86 5.85
N ARG A 139 3.69 -16.63 6.28
CA ARG A 139 2.27 -16.29 6.06
C ARG A 139 1.76 -15.26 7.04
N ASN A 140 2.24 -15.33 8.27
CA ASN A 140 1.79 -14.47 9.34
C ASN A 140 2.84 -13.38 9.59
N GLN A 141 2.45 -12.14 9.87
CA GLN A 141 3.38 -11.01 10.02
C GLN A 141 4.12 -11.05 11.38
N VAL A 142 4.84 -12.15 11.63
CA VAL A 142 5.51 -12.45 12.89
C VAL A 142 6.76 -11.60 13.08
N VAL A 143 7.47 -11.28 11.99
CA VAL A 143 8.72 -10.51 12.00
C VAL A 143 8.47 -9.14 11.39
N GLN A 144 8.80 -8.09 12.12
CA GLN A 144 8.77 -6.71 11.64
C GLN A 144 10.18 -6.14 11.59
N VAL A 145 10.54 -5.56 10.46
CA VAL A 145 11.82 -4.85 10.29
C VAL A 145 11.57 -3.35 10.38
N ALA A 146 12.32 -2.67 11.25
CA ALA A 146 12.23 -1.24 11.43
C ALA A 146 12.64 -0.53 10.12
N PRO A 147 11.93 0.52 9.71
CA PRO A 147 12.29 1.30 8.53
C PRO A 147 13.72 1.85 8.60
N ALA A 148 14.25 2.26 7.44
CA ALA A 148 15.51 2.99 7.36
C ALA A 148 15.50 4.19 8.34
N GLY A 149 16.60 4.38 9.08
CA GLY A 149 16.72 5.45 10.07
C GLY A 149 16.03 5.21 11.43
N HIS A 150 15.44 4.03 11.66
CA HIS A 150 14.68 3.72 12.88
C HIS A 150 15.12 2.42 13.56
N THR A 151 15.01 2.32 14.88
CA THR A 151 15.18 1.07 15.65
C THR A 151 14.00 0.88 16.58
N PHE A 152 13.61 -0.35 16.87
CA PHE A 152 12.63 -0.63 17.92
C PHE A 152 13.30 -0.61 19.28
N ARG A 153 12.71 0.11 20.24
CA ARG A 153 13.10 0.07 21.65
C ARG A 153 12.14 -0.84 22.41
N HIS A 154 12.67 -1.95 22.92
CA HIS A 154 11.91 -2.89 23.73
C HIS A 154 11.72 -2.37 25.17
N PRO A 155 10.71 -2.86 25.92
CA PRO A 155 10.53 -2.54 27.34
C PRO A 155 11.74 -2.90 28.22
N SER A 156 12.55 -3.87 27.81
CA SER A 156 13.83 -4.24 28.44
C SER A 156 14.93 -3.18 28.29
N GLY A 157 14.73 -2.15 27.47
CA GLY A 157 15.71 -1.12 27.15
C GLY A 157 16.63 -1.45 25.97
N THR A 158 16.58 -2.67 25.45
CA THR A 158 17.35 -3.08 24.27
C THR A 158 16.77 -2.48 22.98
N THR A 159 17.64 -2.07 22.07
CA THR A 159 17.27 -1.54 20.75
C THR A 159 17.63 -2.53 19.66
N ASN A 160 16.69 -2.88 18.78
CA ASN A 160 16.92 -3.77 17.64
C ASN A 160 16.19 -3.26 16.40
N LYS A 161 16.73 -3.55 15.22
CA LYS A 161 16.01 -3.32 13.95
C LYS A 161 14.88 -4.32 13.73
N ILE A 162 14.95 -5.48 14.35
CA ILE A 162 13.98 -6.55 14.19
C ILE A 162 13.11 -6.64 15.43
N PHE A 163 11.81 -6.71 15.23
CA PHE A 163 10.82 -6.96 16.26
C PHE A 163 10.04 -8.23 15.94
N ILE A 164 9.96 -9.14 16.91
CA ILE A 164 9.31 -10.44 16.78
C ILE A 164 8.01 -10.42 17.59
N GLN A 165 6.89 -10.68 16.93
CA GLN A 165 5.55 -10.67 17.50
C GLN A 165 4.97 -12.09 17.52
N ALA A 166 5.41 -12.89 18.50
CA ALA A 166 5.06 -14.32 18.59
C ALA A 166 3.55 -14.61 18.65
N ARG A 167 2.72 -13.67 19.11
CA ARG A 167 1.25 -13.83 19.12
C ARG A 167 0.65 -13.99 17.72
N GLU A 168 1.32 -13.48 16.68
CA GLU A 168 0.84 -13.58 15.31
C GLU A 168 1.24 -14.92 14.68
N LEU A 169 1.99 -15.79 15.36
CA LEU A 169 2.48 -17.03 14.77
C LEU A 169 1.36 -17.93 14.23
N VAL A 170 0.18 -17.89 14.86
CA VAL A 170 -0.98 -18.72 14.50
C VAL A 170 -2.25 -17.88 14.43
N THR A 171 -3.07 -18.10 13.41
CA THR A 171 -4.30 -17.33 13.15
C THR A 171 -5.59 -18.15 13.26
N GLY A 172 -5.50 -19.48 13.28
CA GLY A 172 -6.64 -20.39 13.40
C GLY A 172 -6.27 -21.75 14.00
N ASP A 173 -7.28 -22.59 14.26
CA ASP A 173 -7.15 -23.82 15.06
C ASP A 173 -6.19 -24.85 14.46
N ALA A 174 -6.19 -25.03 13.14
CA ALA A 174 -5.25 -25.96 12.50
C ALA A 174 -3.78 -25.50 12.62
N GLU A 175 -3.51 -24.19 12.47
CA GLU A 175 -2.17 -23.63 12.67
C GLU A 175 -1.74 -23.75 14.14
N LEU A 176 -2.68 -23.49 15.06
CA LEU A 176 -2.50 -23.64 16.49
C LEU A 176 -2.15 -25.07 16.89
N GLY A 177 -2.90 -26.06 16.36
CA GLY A 177 -2.64 -27.49 16.59
C GLY A 177 -1.25 -27.90 16.11
N PHE A 178 -0.88 -27.52 14.89
CA PHE A 178 0.45 -27.80 14.33
C PHE A 178 1.58 -27.21 15.19
N ALA A 179 1.51 -25.91 15.48
CA ALA A 179 2.52 -25.21 16.28
C ALA A 179 2.63 -25.76 17.71
N ALA A 180 1.49 -26.13 18.32
CA ALA A 180 1.46 -26.74 19.65
C ALA A 180 2.17 -28.09 19.69
N ARG A 181 1.95 -28.96 18.69
CA ARG A 181 2.64 -30.26 18.60
C ARG A 181 4.13 -30.10 18.34
N ALA A 182 4.53 -29.12 17.53
CA ALA A 182 5.93 -28.77 17.34
C ALA A 182 6.57 -28.25 18.64
N LEU A 183 5.85 -27.44 19.43
CA LEU A 183 6.32 -26.94 20.73
C LEU A 183 6.56 -28.07 21.74
N ILE A 184 5.63 -29.03 21.83
CA ILE A 184 5.78 -30.22 22.68
C ILE A 184 7.07 -30.99 22.34
N ARG A 185 7.37 -31.14 21.03
CA ARG A 185 8.55 -31.87 20.56
C ARG A 185 9.87 -31.25 21.04
N VAL A 186 9.93 -29.92 21.17
CA VAL A 186 11.12 -29.22 21.65
C VAL A 186 11.11 -29.02 23.17
N LEU A 187 9.93 -29.06 23.81
CA LEU A 187 9.76 -28.95 25.26
C LEU A 187 8.94 -30.12 25.83
N PRO A 188 9.54 -31.31 26.00
CA PRO A 188 8.85 -32.49 26.52
C PRO A 188 8.27 -32.30 27.94
N ALA A 189 8.78 -31.32 28.70
CA ALA A 189 8.24 -30.95 30.01
C ALA A 189 6.75 -30.58 29.99
N LEU A 190 6.21 -30.12 28.85
CA LEU A 190 4.78 -29.86 28.69
C LEU A 190 3.93 -31.15 28.73
N ASN A 191 4.53 -32.30 28.48
CA ASN A 191 3.89 -33.62 28.54
C ASN A 191 4.08 -34.35 29.88
N ASP A 192 4.80 -33.75 30.83
CA ASP A 192 5.02 -34.31 32.16
C ASP A 192 3.67 -34.48 32.89
N PRO A 193 3.27 -35.71 33.30
CA PRO A 193 2.00 -35.94 33.98
C PRO A 193 1.90 -35.24 35.35
N ASP A 194 3.04 -34.91 35.96
CA ASP A 194 3.11 -34.23 37.23
C ASP A 194 3.21 -32.72 37.10
N LEU A 195 3.21 -32.16 35.88
CA LEU A 195 3.22 -30.71 35.64
C LEU A 195 2.08 -30.02 36.40
N ARG A 196 2.39 -28.91 37.08
CA ARG A 196 1.40 -28.11 37.83
C ARG A 196 1.36 -26.65 37.39
N VAL A 197 2.48 -26.10 36.91
CA VAL A 197 2.57 -24.68 36.52
C VAL A 197 3.36 -24.49 35.22
N VAL A 198 2.89 -23.60 34.36
CA VAL A 198 3.64 -23.12 33.19
C VAL A 198 3.77 -21.61 33.27
N TYR A 199 5.00 -21.12 33.20
CA TYR A 199 5.29 -19.69 33.15
C TYR A 199 5.39 -19.20 31.71
N ILE A 200 4.73 -18.08 31.42
CA ILE A 200 4.83 -17.38 30.14
C ILE A 200 5.21 -15.91 30.35
N ASP A 201 5.98 -15.33 29.44
CA ASP A 201 6.40 -13.93 29.51
C ASP A 201 5.32 -12.95 29.01
N SER A 202 4.42 -13.43 28.15
CA SER A 202 3.32 -12.67 27.55
C SER A 202 2.07 -13.53 27.41
N MET A 203 0.89 -12.97 27.72
CA MET A 203 -0.38 -13.65 27.43
C MET A 203 -0.64 -13.83 25.93
N GLY A 204 0.15 -13.20 25.06
CA GLY A 204 0.05 -13.38 23.60
C GLY A 204 0.31 -14.82 23.11
N ILE A 205 0.97 -15.66 23.90
CA ILE A 205 1.23 -17.08 23.58
C ILE A 205 0.37 -18.05 24.41
N TYR A 206 -0.61 -17.55 25.16
CA TYR A 206 -1.45 -18.38 26.04
C TYR A 206 -2.17 -19.49 25.27
N SER A 207 -2.75 -19.17 24.10
CA SER A 207 -3.47 -20.15 23.26
C SER A 207 -2.56 -21.28 22.82
N LEU A 208 -1.34 -20.97 22.38
CA LEU A 208 -0.32 -21.95 21.95
C LEU A 208 0.03 -22.91 23.08
N VAL A 209 0.35 -22.38 24.26
CA VAL A 209 0.68 -23.21 25.43
C VAL A 209 -0.53 -24.03 25.87
N ARG A 210 -1.73 -23.45 25.85
CA ARG A 210 -2.95 -24.17 26.22
C ARG A 210 -3.25 -25.32 25.27
N ALA A 211 -3.09 -25.12 23.97
CA ALA A 211 -3.23 -26.17 22.97
C ALA A 211 -2.17 -27.28 23.14
N ALA A 212 -0.94 -26.93 23.49
CA ALA A 212 0.13 -27.89 23.75
C ALA A 212 -0.14 -28.78 24.98
N LEU A 213 -0.81 -28.25 26.01
CA LEU A 213 -1.19 -29.03 27.19
C LEU A 213 -2.39 -29.98 26.93
N GLY A 214 -3.19 -29.69 25.89
CA GLY A 214 -4.40 -30.45 25.55
C GLY A 214 -5.37 -30.59 26.75
N PRO A 215 -6.09 -31.72 26.86
CA PRO A 215 -7.03 -31.97 27.97
C PRO A 215 -6.39 -31.93 29.36
N ARG A 216 -5.08 -32.18 29.47
CA ARG A 216 -4.37 -32.16 30.77
C ARG A 216 -4.23 -30.74 31.33
N GLY A 217 -4.30 -29.74 30.45
CA GLY A 217 -4.20 -28.33 30.82
C GLY A 217 -5.26 -27.87 31.83
N GLU A 218 -6.35 -28.60 32.03
CA GLU A 218 -7.35 -28.30 33.08
C GLU A 218 -6.75 -28.30 34.49
N LYS A 219 -5.71 -29.11 34.74
CA LYS A 219 -5.06 -29.24 36.05
C LYS A 219 -3.76 -28.43 36.17
N VAL A 220 -3.36 -27.73 35.11
CA VAL A 220 -2.11 -26.98 35.02
C VAL A 220 -2.42 -25.48 35.04
N ARG A 221 -1.79 -24.75 35.96
CA ARG A 221 -1.91 -23.29 36.04
C ARG A 221 -0.96 -22.63 35.04
N ILE A 222 -1.43 -21.66 34.28
CA ILE A 222 -0.58 -20.85 33.38
C ILE A 222 -0.47 -19.46 34.00
N GLU A 223 0.75 -19.05 34.33
CA GLU A 223 1.03 -17.77 35.01
C GLU A 223 1.89 -16.88 34.09
N SER A 224 1.40 -15.68 33.76
CA SER A 224 2.22 -14.67 33.06
C SER A 224 2.99 -13.83 34.06
N PHE A 225 4.29 -13.67 33.84
CA PHE A 225 5.17 -12.82 34.63
C PHE A 225 5.48 -11.48 33.96
N ARG A 226 4.69 -11.10 32.93
CA ARG A 226 4.65 -9.77 32.29
C ARG A 226 6.02 -9.06 32.24
N SER A 227 6.83 -9.45 31.26
CA SER A 227 8.12 -8.81 30.93
C SER A 227 9.19 -8.82 32.04
N TYR A 228 10.32 -8.14 31.81
CA TYR A 228 11.47 -8.12 32.73
C TYR A 228 11.19 -7.47 34.10
N SER A 229 10.18 -6.60 34.23
CA SER A 229 9.95 -5.82 35.46
C SER A 229 9.50 -6.66 36.65
N GLU A 230 8.70 -7.72 36.41
CA GLU A 230 8.16 -8.58 37.48
C GLU A 230 9.00 -9.86 37.68
N LEU A 231 9.96 -10.13 36.77
CA LEU A 231 10.85 -11.29 36.80
C LEU A 231 11.70 -11.39 38.08
N SER A 232 11.98 -10.26 38.73
CA SER A 232 12.71 -10.17 40.01
C SER A 232 11.93 -10.72 41.21
N THR A 233 10.60 -10.84 41.10
CA THR A 233 9.73 -11.34 42.17
C THR A 233 9.45 -12.84 42.06
N LEU A 234 9.82 -13.44 40.93
CA LEU A 234 9.56 -14.84 40.62
C LEU A 234 10.66 -15.71 41.24
N SER A 235 10.26 -16.87 41.77
CA SER A 235 11.19 -17.86 42.32
C SER A 235 10.89 -19.22 41.72
N LYS A 236 11.90 -20.10 41.71
CA LYS A 236 11.73 -21.45 41.20
C LYS A 236 10.66 -22.19 42.02
N PRO A 237 9.58 -22.70 41.40
CA PRO A 237 8.54 -23.39 42.13
C PRO A 237 9.04 -24.74 42.66
N VAL A 238 8.45 -25.19 43.76
CA VAL A 238 8.67 -26.54 44.30
C VAL A 238 7.92 -27.59 43.46
N GLU A 239 6.80 -27.19 42.85
CA GLU A 239 6.00 -28.04 41.96
C GLU A 239 6.70 -28.24 40.60
N ARG A 240 6.33 -29.30 39.86
CA ARG A 240 6.81 -29.49 38.48
C ARG A 240 6.32 -28.37 37.58
N TYR A 241 7.25 -27.80 36.80
CA TYR A 241 7.01 -26.60 36.01
C TYR A 241 7.56 -26.67 34.59
N ALA A 242 7.10 -25.77 33.73
CA ALA A 242 7.72 -25.46 32.45
C ALA A 242 7.73 -23.94 32.23
N VAL A 243 8.65 -23.44 31.41
CA VAL A 243 8.75 -22.03 31.03
C VAL A 243 8.72 -21.92 29.52
N VAL A 244 7.81 -21.10 29.00
CA VAL A 244 7.70 -20.81 27.57
C VAL A 244 7.85 -19.31 27.36
N ILE A 245 8.90 -18.91 26.65
CA ILE A 245 9.22 -17.52 26.32
C ILE A 245 8.73 -17.23 24.91
N SER A 246 7.99 -16.15 24.74
CA SER A 246 7.32 -15.80 23.48
C SER A 246 8.31 -15.51 22.36
N ALA A 247 9.23 -14.57 22.56
CA ALA A 247 10.26 -14.27 21.59
C ALA A 247 11.51 -13.68 22.23
N SER A 248 12.67 -13.90 21.59
CA SER A 248 13.92 -13.26 21.98
C SER A 248 14.80 -12.93 20.77
N THR A 249 15.57 -11.84 20.87
CA THR A 249 16.64 -11.55 19.90
C THR A 249 18.02 -11.86 20.46
N SER A 250 18.19 -11.79 21.78
CA SER A 250 19.47 -11.97 22.47
C SER A 250 19.54 -13.23 23.35
N GLY A 251 18.44 -13.95 23.53
CA GLY A 251 18.35 -15.09 24.46
C GLY A 251 18.37 -14.70 25.95
N GLY A 252 18.38 -13.41 26.28
CA GLY A 252 18.63 -12.92 27.64
C GLY A 252 17.65 -13.45 28.69
N MET A 253 16.39 -13.65 28.32
CA MET A 253 15.36 -14.11 29.27
C MET A 253 15.55 -15.58 29.64
N ALA A 254 15.86 -16.45 28.68
CA ALA A 254 16.14 -17.86 28.97
C ALA A 254 17.42 -18.03 29.81
N ARG A 255 18.44 -17.22 29.53
CA ARG A 255 19.66 -17.15 30.35
C ARG A 255 19.35 -16.74 31.78
N GLU A 256 18.49 -15.75 31.97
CA GLU A 256 18.08 -15.27 33.30
C GLU A 256 17.40 -16.36 34.15
N PHE A 257 16.46 -17.10 33.56
CA PHE A 257 15.81 -18.22 34.23
C PHE A 257 16.80 -19.32 34.63
N THR A 258 17.75 -19.64 33.76
CA THR A 258 18.64 -20.79 33.95
C THR A 258 19.84 -20.44 34.84
N GLU A 259 20.58 -19.38 34.54
CA GLU A 259 21.80 -19.01 35.26
C GLU A 259 21.52 -18.32 36.60
N ARG A 260 20.62 -17.33 36.64
CA ARG A 260 20.37 -16.54 37.87
C ARG A 260 19.34 -17.21 38.77
N MET A 261 18.28 -17.75 38.19
CA MET A 261 17.14 -18.30 38.95
C MET A 261 17.20 -19.83 39.14
N GLY A 262 18.15 -20.52 38.49
CA GLY A 262 18.40 -21.96 38.68
C GLY A 262 17.34 -22.90 38.09
N PHE A 263 16.60 -22.45 37.08
CA PHE A 263 15.64 -23.30 36.35
C PHE A 263 16.39 -24.30 35.46
N GLU A 264 15.86 -25.50 35.28
CA GLU A 264 16.49 -26.50 34.41
C GLU A 264 16.30 -26.16 32.93
N GLN A 265 17.38 -26.27 32.13
CA GLN A 265 17.35 -25.91 30.71
C GLN A 265 16.36 -26.74 29.89
N ASP A 266 16.18 -28.02 30.22
CA ASP A 266 15.22 -28.93 29.56
C ASP A 266 13.74 -28.60 29.86
N ARG A 267 13.49 -27.62 30.74
CA ARG A 267 12.16 -27.11 31.10
C ARG A 267 11.91 -25.68 30.62
N VAL A 268 12.84 -25.10 29.87
CA VAL A 268 12.72 -23.75 29.30
C VAL A 268 12.74 -23.85 27.79
N ALA A 269 11.77 -23.23 27.11
CA ALA A 269 11.82 -23.06 25.66
C ALA A 269 11.45 -21.63 25.23
N THR A 270 12.06 -21.17 24.14
CA THR A 270 11.70 -19.94 23.44
C THR A 270 10.97 -20.30 22.15
N VAL A 271 9.78 -19.73 21.92
CA VAL A 271 8.96 -20.01 20.74
C VAL A 271 9.66 -19.48 19.49
N ILE A 272 10.16 -18.24 19.52
CA ILE A 272 10.87 -17.63 18.39
C ILE A 272 12.15 -16.92 18.86
N ASP A 273 13.30 -17.35 18.37
CA ASP A 273 14.58 -16.68 18.58
C ASP A 273 15.21 -16.26 17.24
N MET A 274 16.18 -15.34 17.29
CA MET A 274 16.96 -14.96 16.12
C MET A 274 17.90 -16.08 15.67
N VAL A 275 18.54 -16.78 16.61
CA VAL A 275 19.51 -17.85 16.33
C VAL A 275 19.30 -19.02 17.29
N ARG A 276 19.77 -20.21 16.91
CA ARG A 276 19.73 -21.40 17.78
C ARG A 276 21.01 -21.56 18.60
N GLU A 277 22.16 -21.15 18.07
CA GLU A 277 23.45 -21.35 18.72
C GLU A 277 23.62 -20.41 19.92
N ASP A 278 24.35 -20.88 20.95
CA ASP A 278 24.65 -20.11 22.17
C ASP A 278 23.38 -19.59 22.89
N ARG A 279 22.38 -20.47 23.00
CA ARG A 279 21.10 -20.18 23.65
C ARG A 279 20.82 -21.17 24.78
N HIS A 280 20.13 -20.67 25.80
CA HIS A 280 19.72 -21.46 26.96
C HIS A 280 18.32 -22.04 26.72
N GLY A 281 18.16 -23.33 27.02
CA GLY A 281 16.90 -24.04 26.78
C GLY A 281 16.63 -24.32 25.30
N ALA A 282 15.43 -24.84 25.02
CA ALA A 282 15.04 -25.24 23.67
C ALA A 282 14.54 -24.04 22.83
N ILE A 283 14.67 -24.13 21.51
CA ILE A 283 14.16 -23.12 20.57
C ILE A 283 13.25 -23.81 19.58
N LEU A 284 12.01 -23.34 19.47
CA LEU A 284 11.06 -23.86 18.48
C LEU A 284 11.41 -23.32 17.09
N ILE A 285 11.52 -22.00 16.93
CA ILE A 285 11.85 -21.33 15.67
C ILE A 285 13.12 -20.48 15.84
N ALA A 286 14.12 -20.71 14.99
CA ALA A 286 15.27 -19.82 14.83
C ALA A 286 15.18 -19.10 13.48
N LEU A 287 14.98 -17.78 13.48
CA LEU A 287 14.71 -17.01 12.27
C LEU A 287 15.87 -17.02 11.27
N SER A 288 17.12 -17.04 11.74
CA SER A 288 18.31 -17.11 10.89
C SER A 288 18.41 -18.40 10.05
N GLU A 289 17.77 -19.49 10.48
CA GLU A 289 17.71 -20.74 9.72
C GLU A 289 16.82 -20.62 8.48
N PHE A 290 15.90 -19.65 8.47
CA PHE A 290 14.95 -19.42 7.37
C PHE A 290 15.34 -18.24 6.48
N ASP A 291 15.84 -17.17 7.10
CA ASP A 291 16.33 -15.96 6.43
C ASP A 291 17.63 -15.46 7.11
N PRO A 292 18.80 -15.85 6.61
CA PRO A 292 20.09 -15.42 7.15
C PRO A 292 20.29 -13.89 7.07
N THR A 293 19.61 -13.19 6.16
CA THR A 293 19.79 -11.73 5.98
C THR A 293 19.29 -10.93 7.17
N LEU A 294 18.47 -11.54 8.04
CA LEU A 294 18.03 -10.96 9.30
C LEU A 294 19.19 -10.74 10.29
N LEU A 295 20.31 -11.44 10.14
CA LEU A 295 21.50 -11.22 10.96
C LEU A 295 22.31 -9.98 10.55
N ASP A 296 22.19 -9.54 9.30
CA ASP A 296 22.96 -8.42 8.72
C ASP A 296 22.28 -7.05 8.98
N VAL A 297 21.18 -7.02 9.74
CA VAL A 297 20.40 -5.81 9.97
C VAL A 297 20.98 -5.01 11.14
N ASP A 298 21.98 -4.18 10.85
CA ASP A 298 22.68 -3.36 11.83
C ASP A 298 21.82 -2.25 12.45
N THR A 299 21.95 -2.08 13.76
CA THR A 299 21.43 -0.93 14.51
C THR A 299 22.41 0.24 14.43
N ASN A 300 22.01 1.38 13.86
CA ASN A 300 22.80 2.61 13.97
C ASN A 300 22.39 3.39 15.23
N GLU A 301 23.37 3.86 16.01
CA GLU A 301 23.10 4.70 17.21
C GLU A 301 22.38 6.01 16.88
N ALA A 302 22.47 6.48 15.63
CA ALA A 302 21.78 7.67 15.14
C ALA A 302 20.30 7.43 14.76
N ASP A 303 19.82 6.19 14.81
CA ASP A 303 18.46 5.86 14.43
C ASP A 303 17.43 6.32 15.46
N VAL A 304 16.29 6.84 14.98
CA VAL A 304 15.21 7.28 15.86
C VAL A 304 14.46 6.07 16.43
N GLN A 305 14.38 6.00 17.75
CA GLN A 305 13.77 4.87 18.46
C GLN A 305 12.23 4.88 18.37
N ILE A 306 11.66 3.79 17.91
CA ILE A 306 10.22 3.47 17.99
C ILE A 306 9.99 2.77 19.32
N GLU A 307 9.36 3.45 20.27
CA GLU A 307 9.02 2.85 21.56
C GLU A 307 7.81 1.93 21.43
N LEU A 308 8.00 0.67 21.80
CA LEU A 308 6.95 -0.33 21.89
C LEU A 308 6.40 -0.33 23.32
N VAL A 309 5.11 -0.03 23.48
CA VAL A 309 4.48 0.12 24.81
C VAL A 309 3.41 -0.94 25.07
N GLY A 310 3.38 -1.43 26.31
CA GLY A 310 2.37 -2.36 26.80
C GLY A 310 2.59 -3.81 26.36
N GLU A 311 1.78 -4.71 26.93
CA GLU A 311 1.83 -6.17 26.66
C GLU A 311 1.50 -6.50 25.18
N HIS A 312 0.83 -5.59 24.49
CA HIS A 312 0.50 -5.72 23.08
C HIS A 312 1.47 -5.00 22.12
N PHE A 313 2.53 -4.36 22.64
CA PHE A 313 3.55 -3.66 21.87
C PHE A 313 2.95 -2.69 20.84
N SER A 314 2.01 -1.84 21.26
CA SER A 314 1.51 -0.77 20.40
C SER A 314 2.58 0.31 20.22
N SER A 315 2.78 0.76 18.98
CA SER A 315 3.70 1.87 18.70
C SER A 315 3.04 3.18 19.09
N LYS A 316 3.79 4.05 19.78
CA LYS A 316 3.38 5.45 19.94
C LYS A 316 3.54 6.12 18.57
N SER A 317 2.43 6.53 17.94
CA SER A 317 2.49 7.26 16.67
C SER A 317 3.33 8.51 16.86
N LYS A 318 4.40 8.63 16.07
CA LYS A 318 5.17 9.88 16.02
C LYS A 318 4.22 11.04 15.67
N PRO A 319 4.44 12.24 16.20
CA PRO A 319 3.72 13.40 15.73
C PRO A 319 3.90 13.52 14.20
N PRO A 320 2.88 13.98 13.47
CA PRO A 320 2.94 14.07 12.02
C PRO A 320 4.10 14.97 11.61
N ARG A 321 4.92 14.52 10.67
CA ARG A 321 5.97 15.35 10.10
C ARG A 321 5.35 16.43 9.23
N MET A 322 5.77 17.66 9.47
CA MET A 322 5.30 18.83 8.73
C MET A 322 6.22 19.12 7.55
N VAL A 323 5.67 19.18 6.34
CA VAL A 323 6.44 19.52 5.14
C VAL A 323 6.15 20.95 4.71
N THR A 324 7.22 21.75 4.69
CA THR A 324 7.21 23.13 4.20
C THR A 324 7.69 23.17 2.75
N LEU A 325 6.83 23.57 1.82
CA LEU A 325 7.13 23.62 0.39
C LEU A 325 8.16 24.71 0.07
N GLY A 326 8.92 24.51 -0.99
CA GLY A 326 10.01 25.39 -1.41
C GLY A 326 10.71 24.87 -2.66
N LEU A 327 11.77 25.57 -3.10
CA LEU A 327 12.49 25.27 -4.34
C LEU A 327 12.96 23.81 -4.52
N PRO A 328 13.34 23.04 -3.48
CA PRO A 328 13.66 21.62 -3.64
C PRO A 328 12.51 20.75 -4.20
N HIS A 329 11.27 21.22 -4.07
CA HIS A 329 10.07 20.53 -4.57
C HIS A 329 9.69 20.94 -6.00
N LEU A 330 10.48 21.80 -6.67
CA LEU A 330 10.22 22.22 -8.04
C LEU A 330 10.50 21.05 -9.02
N PRO A 331 9.50 20.60 -9.80
CA PRO A 331 9.72 19.54 -10.79
C PRO A 331 10.72 19.98 -11.87
N LYS A 332 11.65 19.10 -12.23
CA LYS A 332 12.70 19.41 -13.23
C LYS A 332 12.16 19.80 -14.60
N ALA A 333 11.04 19.20 -15.02
CA ALA A 333 10.42 19.44 -16.32
C ALA A 333 9.57 20.72 -16.36
N LEU A 334 9.13 21.23 -15.21
CA LEU A 334 8.22 22.38 -15.12
C LEU A 334 8.80 23.65 -15.75
N PRO A 335 10.08 24.03 -15.51
CA PRO A 335 10.72 25.15 -16.21
C PRO A 335 10.64 25.09 -17.73
N SER A 336 10.90 23.91 -18.31
CA SER A 336 10.83 23.71 -19.76
C SER A 336 9.40 23.88 -20.24
N TYR A 337 8.45 23.23 -19.57
CA TYR A 337 7.02 23.32 -19.88
C TYR A 337 6.51 24.77 -19.87
N LEU A 338 6.81 25.54 -18.82
CA LEU A 338 6.36 26.93 -18.70
C LEU A 338 6.95 27.84 -19.78
N LYS A 339 8.19 27.56 -20.22
CA LYS A 339 8.88 28.33 -21.26
C LYS A 339 8.34 28.04 -22.66
N THR A 340 7.95 26.79 -22.94
CA THR A 340 7.62 26.34 -24.29
C THR A 340 6.12 26.41 -24.60
N VAL A 341 5.29 25.72 -23.81
CA VAL A 341 3.86 25.50 -24.14
C VAL A 341 2.90 25.86 -23.01
N GLY A 342 3.37 26.07 -21.78
CA GLY A 342 2.54 26.07 -20.57
C GLY A 342 1.30 26.98 -20.64
N ARG A 343 1.42 28.21 -21.16
CA ARG A 343 0.26 29.11 -21.32
C ARG A 343 -0.68 28.70 -22.44
N ALA A 344 -0.14 28.40 -23.62
CA ALA A 344 -0.95 28.09 -24.79
C ALA A 344 -1.65 26.73 -24.66
N ALA A 345 -1.00 25.78 -23.99
CA ALA A 345 -1.49 24.43 -23.85
C ALA A 345 -2.39 24.20 -22.63
N THR A 346 -2.42 25.07 -21.61
CA THR A 346 -3.28 24.82 -20.44
C THR A 346 -4.69 25.36 -20.69
N LEU A 347 -5.70 24.48 -20.62
CA LEU A 347 -7.11 24.84 -20.77
C LEU A 347 -7.73 25.25 -19.42
N ASP A 348 -8.91 25.85 -19.48
CA ASP A 348 -9.72 26.20 -18.30
C ASP A 348 -10.04 24.96 -17.44
N LEU A 349 -10.14 25.16 -16.13
CA LEU A 349 -10.44 24.09 -15.16
C LEU A 349 -11.79 23.44 -15.51
N LEU A 350 -11.86 22.11 -15.34
CA LEU A 350 -13.08 21.31 -15.54
C LEU A 350 -13.73 21.46 -16.92
N LYS A 351 -13.02 21.99 -17.92
CA LYS A 351 -13.52 22.08 -19.28
C LYS A 351 -13.80 20.66 -19.81
N PRO A 352 -15.03 20.36 -20.24
CA PRO A 352 -15.36 19.03 -20.75
C PRO A 352 -14.57 18.77 -22.04
N HIS A 353 -13.92 17.61 -22.10
CA HIS A 353 -13.24 17.12 -23.29
C HIS A 353 -13.69 15.68 -23.55
N ALA A 354 -14.22 15.41 -24.75
CA ALA A 354 -14.77 14.11 -25.13
C ALA A 354 -15.80 13.53 -24.14
N GLY A 355 -16.66 14.39 -23.56
CA GLY A 355 -17.74 13.97 -22.66
C GLY A 355 -17.34 13.74 -21.19
N GLN A 356 -16.05 13.84 -20.84
CA GLN A 356 -15.57 13.81 -19.46
C GLN A 356 -15.01 15.18 -19.05
N SER A 357 -15.34 15.64 -17.84
CA SER A 357 -14.75 16.84 -17.24
C SER A 357 -13.56 16.44 -16.39
N ARG A 358 -12.38 17.02 -16.68
CA ARG A 358 -11.15 16.79 -15.89
C ARG A 358 -10.68 18.10 -15.26
N PRO A 359 -10.19 18.09 -14.01
CA PRO A 359 -9.70 19.29 -13.35
C PRO A 359 -8.62 20.01 -14.15
N ILE A 360 -7.66 19.26 -14.72
CA ILE A 360 -6.63 19.78 -15.62
C ILE A 360 -6.80 19.12 -16.98
N SER A 361 -6.89 19.95 -18.02
CA SER A 361 -6.90 19.52 -19.42
C SER A 361 -5.88 20.34 -20.20
N LEU A 362 -5.22 19.70 -21.17
CA LEU A 362 -4.26 20.36 -22.05
C LEU A 362 -4.75 20.35 -23.49
N ASP A 363 -4.49 21.45 -24.20
CA ASP A 363 -4.69 21.59 -25.64
C ASP A 363 -3.52 20.97 -26.40
N GLY A 364 -3.73 19.76 -26.93
CA GLY A 364 -2.72 19.08 -27.72
C GLY A 364 -2.40 19.77 -29.04
N GLU A 365 -3.29 20.60 -29.62
CA GLU A 365 -2.98 21.34 -30.85
C GLU A 365 -1.99 22.46 -30.57
N ALA A 366 -2.14 23.16 -29.44
CA ALA A 366 -1.16 24.14 -28.97
C ALA A 366 0.22 23.50 -28.73
N VAL A 367 0.24 22.26 -28.22
CA VAL A 367 1.48 21.46 -28.08
C VAL A 367 2.08 21.12 -29.44
N ALA A 368 1.29 20.53 -30.35
CA ALA A 368 1.72 20.09 -31.68
C ALA A 368 2.20 21.26 -32.56
N SER A 369 1.59 22.44 -32.38
CA SER A 369 1.93 23.66 -33.12
C SER A 369 3.20 24.35 -32.63
N SER A 370 3.70 24.03 -31.43
CA SER A 370 4.88 24.65 -30.83
C SER A 370 6.15 24.45 -31.67
N ASP A 371 6.91 25.53 -31.90
CA ASP A 371 8.17 25.47 -32.64
C ASP A 371 9.26 24.68 -31.90
N ASP A 372 9.27 24.75 -30.57
CA ASP A 372 10.21 23.97 -29.75
C ASP A 372 9.87 22.48 -29.79
N PHE A 373 8.58 22.13 -29.79
CA PHE A 373 8.15 20.74 -30.01
C PHE A 373 8.53 20.25 -31.41
N LYS A 374 8.22 21.03 -32.45
CA LYS A 374 8.56 20.71 -33.85
C LYS A 374 10.06 20.52 -34.05
N ARG A 375 10.89 21.25 -33.31
CA ARG A 375 12.35 21.06 -33.32
C ARG A 375 12.73 19.74 -32.66
N TRP A 376 12.23 19.49 -31.44
CA TRP A 376 12.49 18.27 -30.71
C TRP A 376 12.06 17.02 -31.50
N ILE A 377 10.85 17.00 -32.07
CA ILE A 377 10.35 15.82 -32.79
C ILE A 377 11.17 15.53 -34.06
N ARG A 378 11.67 16.57 -34.75
CA ARG A 378 12.54 16.37 -35.92
C ARG A 378 13.88 15.73 -35.52
N GLU A 379 14.48 16.19 -34.42
CA GLU A 379 15.69 15.60 -33.88
C GLU A 379 15.43 14.15 -33.44
N GLU A 380 14.33 13.91 -32.73
CA GLU A 380 13.95 12.58 -32.23
C GLU A 380 13.72 11.57 -33.37
N VAL A 381 13.00 11.99 -34.42
CA VAL A 381 12.79 11.18 -35.64
C VAL A 381 14.12 10.86 -36.32
N THR A 382 15.06 11.80 -36.33
CA THR A 382 16.37 11.62 -36.98
C THR A 382 17.28 10.66 -36.21
N TRP A 383 17.28 10.73 -34.88
CA TRP A 383 18.23 9.99 -34.04
C TRP A 383 17.72 8.64 -33.57
N ASN A 384 16.42 8.52 -33.26
CA ASN A 384 15.90 7.42 -32.44
C ASN A 384 14.83 6.57 -33.14
N LEU A 385 14.24 7.05 -34.24
CA LEU A 385 13.17 6.33 -34.92
C LEU A 385 13.72 5.30 -35.93
N PRO A 386 13.24 4.04 -35.93
CA PRO A 386 13.67 3.06 -36.92
C PRO A 386 13.28 3.47 -38.35
N VAL A 387 14.19 3.25 -39.30
CA VAL A 387 13.95 3.55 -40.74
C VAL A 387 12.84 2.70 -41.36
N SER A 388 12.49 1.57 -40.72
CA SER A 388 11.44 0.66 -41.21
C SER A 388 10.03 1.13 -40.88
N ILE A 389 9.86 2.20 -40.10
CA ILE A 389 8.54 2.75 -39.77
C ILE A 389 7.85 3.25 -41.03
N ASP A 390 6.74 2.60 -41.38
CA ASP A 390 5.91 2.91 -42.55
C ASP A 390 4.44 3.20 -42.18
N HIS A 391 4.06 2.99 -40.91
CA HIS A 391 2.74 3.32 -40.38
C HIS A 391 2.84 4.17 -39.10
N LEU A 392 1.95 5.15 -38.98
CA LEU A 392 1.78 6.02 -37.82
C LEU A 392 0.35 5.90 -37.29
N ILE A 393 0.20 5.62 -36.00
CA ILE A 393 -1.09 5.56 -35.32
C ILE A 393 -1.22 6.77 -34.40
N ALA A 394 -2.19 7.63 -34.68
CA ALA A 394 -2.49 8.82 -33.88
C ALA A 394 -3.66 8.56 -32.94
N ALA A 395 -3.57 9.01 -31.69
CA ALA A 395 -4.72 9.07 -30.80
C ALA A 395 -5.82 9.99 -31.36
N ASP A 396 -7.09 9.66 -31.11
CA ASP A 396 -8.25 10.52 -31.46
C ASP A 396 -8.39 11.71 -30.47
N THR A 397 -7.27 12.31 -30.12
CA THR A 397 -7.18 13.45 -29.19
C THR A 397 -6.71 14.66 -29.95
N ASN A 398 -7.14 15.85 -29.49
CA ASN A 398 -6.76 17.11 -30.10
C ASN A 398 -5.23 17.22 -30.26
N GLY A 399 -4.75 17.58 -31.45
CA GLY A 399 -3.33 17.72 -31.79
C GLY A 399 -2.54 16.44 -32.10
N SER A 400 -3.02 15.24 -31.79
CA SER A 400 -2.26 14.01 -32.03
C SER A 400 -2.12 13.67 -33.53
N VAL A 401 -3.13 13.99 -34.34
CA VAL A 401 -3.06 13.85 -35.81
C VAL A 401 -2.13 14.89 -36.44
N SER A 402 -2.16 16.13 -35.94
CA SER A 402 -1.22 17.20 -36.34
C SER A 402 0.23 16.80 -36.04
N MET A 403 0.47 16.24 -34.86
CA MET A 403 1.75 15.62 -34.49
C MET A 403 2.13 14.46 -35.42
N ALA A 404 1.21 13.54 -35.73
CA ALA A 404 1.46 12.42 -36.63
C ALA A 404 1.89 12.88 -38.03
N ASN A 405 1.21 13.89 -38.57
CA ASN A 405 1.56 14.47 -39.87
C ASN A 405 2.95 15.10 -39.84
N THR A 406 3.31 15.79 -38.76
CA THR A 406 4.67 16.35 -38.59
C THR A 406 5.74 15.25 -38.60
N VAL A 407 5.48 14.12 -37.92
CA VAL A 407 6.37 12.94 -37.94
C VAL A 407 6.45 12.33 -39.34
N ALA A 408 5.31 12.14 -40.00
CA ALA A 408 5.24 11.57 -41.36
C ALA A 408 6.02 12.43 -42.38
N ASP A 409 5.86 13.75 -42.31
CA ASP A 409 6.52 14.69 -43.22
C ASP A 409 8.03 14.73 -42.96
N THR A 410 8.45 14.61 -41.69
CA THR A 410 9.88 14.50 -41.34
C THR A 410 10.49 13.21 -41.88
N ILE A 411 9.80 12.07 -41.75
CA ILE A 411 10.25 10.78 -42.30
C ILE A 411 10.31 10.83 -43.83
N ASN A 412 9.32 11.47 -44.47
CA ASN A 412 9.30 11.65 -45.92
C ASN A 412 10.48 12.50 -46.40
N ALA A 413 10.83 13.57 -45.69
CA ALA A 413 11.98 14.40 -46.02
C ALA A 413 13.32 13.65 -45.89
N LEU A 414 13.42 12.68 -44.98
CA LEU A 414 14.63 11.89 -44.75
C LEU A 414 14.75 10.67 -45.67
N THR A 415 13.65 9.99 -45.95
CA THR A 415 13.64 8.67 -46.63
C THR A 415 13.03 8.68 -48.03
N GLY A 416 12.34 9.76 -48.41
CA GLY A 416 11.55 9.86 -49.64
C GLY A 416 10.27 9.03 -49.64
N LYS A 417 9.92 8.39 -48.51
CA LYS A 417 8.70 7.60 -48.34
C LYS A 417 7.91 8.14 -47.16
N ARG A 418 6.68 8.58 -47.41
CA ARG A 418 5.78 9.07 -46.36
C ARG A 418 5.02 7.90 -45.72
N PRO A 419 5.11 7.71 -44.39
CA PRO A 419 4.30 6.72 -43.68
C PRO A 419 2.80 6.99 -43.79
N VAL A 420 1.99 5.93 -43.69
CA VAL A 420 0.54 6.01 -43.63
C VAL A 420 0.12 6.45 -42.24
N VAL A 421 -0.67 7.51 -42.13
CA VAL A 421 -1.23 7.99 -40.84
C VAL A 421 -2.62 7.41 -40.65
N ILE A 422 -2.84 6.77 -39.50
CA ILE A 422 -4.08 6.10 -39.12
C ILE A 422 -4.56 6.71 -37.80
N GLU A 423 -5.80 7.19 -37.78
CA GLU A 423 -6.47 7.59 -36.54
C GLU A 423 -6.90 6.35 -35.77
N ALA A 424 -6.81 6.40 -34.44
CA ALA A 424 -7.07 5.25 -33.58
C ALA A 424 -8.48 4.68 -33.73
N GLY A 425 -9.49 5.53 -33.93
CA GLY A 425 -10.87 5.11 -34.14
C GLY A 425 -11.08 4.32 -35.44
N SER A 426 -10.11 4.39 -36.37
CA SER A 426 -10.10 3.64 -37.63
C SER A 426 -9.11 2.47 -37.62
N LEU A 427 -8.49 2.17 -36.47
CA LEU A 427 -7.50 1.10 -36.34
C LEU A 427 -8.15 -0.28 -36.50
N THR A 428 -7.73 -1.03 -37.50
CA THR A 428 -8.17 -2.42 -37.72
C THR A 428 -6.98 -3.31 -38.10
N ARG A 429 -7.14 -4.64 -38.03
CA ARG A 429 -6.09 -5.55 -38.53
C ARG A 429 -5.77 -5.31 -40.01
N ALA A 430 -6.79 -4.98 -40.82
CA ALA A 430 -6.61 -4.71 -42.24
C ALA A 430 -5.83 -3.41 -42.52
N SER A 431 -6.00 -2.38 -41.67
CA SER A 431 -5.29 -1.10 -41.83
C SER A 431 -3.79 -1.20 -41.55
N LEU A 432 -3.31 -2.30 -40.96
CA LEU A 432 -1.89 -2.59 -40.72
C LEU A 432 -1.33 -3.69 -41.64
N GLY A 433 -2.05 -4.04 -42.71
CA GLY A 433 -1.63 -5.07 -43.65
C GLY A 433 -0.28 -4.74 -44.29
N GLY A 434 0.74 -5.57 -44.01
CA GLY A 434 2.09 -5.41 -44.58
C GLY A 434 2.98 -4.37 -43.89
N ALA A 435 2.63 -3.93 -42.67
CA ALA A 435 3.42 -2.97 -41.92
C ALA A 435 4.84 -3.48 -41.61
N CYS A 436 5.85 -2.75 -42.05
CA CYS A 436 7.27 -3.00 -41.75
C CYS A 436 7.71 -2.36 -40.43
N GLY A 437 6.96 -1.38 -39.92
CA GLY A 437 7.21 -0.75 -38.63
C GLY A 437 6.11 0.24 -38.26
N VAL A 438 5.78 0.30 -36.96
CA VAL A 438 4.66 1.12 -36.47
C VAL A 438 5.11 2.12 -35.41
N ALA A 439 4.82 3.40 -35.62
CA ALA A 439 4.99 4.41 -34.59
C ALA A 439 3.63 4.88 -34.05
N VAL A 440 3.47 4.93 -32.74
CA VAL A 440 2.24 5.37 -32.07
C VAL A 440 2.51 6.74 -31.47
N VAL A 441 1.68 7.73 -31.80
CA VAL A 441 1.88 9.12 -31.40
C VAL A 441 0.71 9.65 -30.59
N GLN A 442 1.01 10.41 -29.54
CA GLN A 442 0.01 11.09 -28.73
C GLN A 442 0.56 12.43 -28.20
N ALA A 443 -0.16 13.52 -28.45
CA ALA A 443 0.27 14.87 -28.06
C ALA A 443 0.19 15.09 -26.54
N VAL A 444 -0.89 14.63 -25.89
CA VAL A 444 -1.07 14.74 -24.44
C VAL A 444 -1.39 13.38 -23.85
N VAL A 445 -0.60 12.96 -22.86
CA VAL A 445 -0.69 11.62 -22.26
C VAL A 445 -0.91 11.74 -20.75
N GLY A 446 -1.93 11.09 -20.21
CA GLY A 446 -2.09 10.90 -18.75
C GLY A 446 -1.31 9.66 -18.26
N ASP A 447 -2.01 8.69 -17.65
CA ASP A 447 -1.44 7.39 -17.26
C ASP A 447 -1.28 6.39 -18.43
N GLY A 448 -1.57 6.82 -19.67
CA GLY A 448 -1.30 6.05 -20.88
C GLY A 448 -2.29 4.93 -21.20
N ALA A 449 -3.56 5.05 -20.78
CA ALA A 449 -4.61 4.08 -21.10
C ALA A 449 -4.70 3.79 -22.61
N PHE A 450 -4.72 4.84 -23.44
CA PHE A 450 -4.69 4.74 -24.90
C PHE A 450 -3.47 3.97 -25.42
N LEU A 451 -2.26 4.33 -24.97
CA LEU A 451 -1.03 3.67 -25.43
C LEU A 451 -1.03 2.18 -25.07
N ARG A 452 -1.57 1.81 -23.89
CA ARG A 452 -1.73 0.41 -23.48
C ARG A 452 -2.72 -0.34 -24.36
N GLU A 453 -3.84 0.30 -24.69
CA GLU A 453 -4.86 -0.26 -25.58
C GLU A 453 -4.30 -0.53 -26.98
N VAL A 454 -3.68 0.48 -27.61
CA VAL A 454 -3.04 0.32 -28.92
C VAL A 454 -1.93 -0.72 -28.87
N SER A 455 -1.11 -0.74 -27.80
CA SER A 455 -0.08 -1.78 -27.64
C SER A 455 -0.66 -3.19 -27.60
N ARG A 456 -1.84 -3.40 -26.98
CA ARG A 456 -2.55 -4.69 -27.00
C ARG A 456 -3.03 -5.02 -28.42
N HIS A 457 -3.71 -4.10 -29.09
CA HIS A 457 -4.15 -4.31 -30.48
C HIS A 457 -2.98 -4.64 -31.42
N LEU A 458 -1.85 -3.96 -31.26
CA LEU A 458 -0.65 -4.24 -32.05
C LEU A 458 -0.07 -5.64 -31.79
N ARG A 459 -0.21 -6.21 -30.59
CA ARG A 459 0.21 -7.61 -30.35
C ARG A 459 -0.65 -8.61 -31.12
N ASP A 460 -1.91 -8.26 -31.39
CA ASP A 460 -2.84 -9.13 -32.10
C ASP A 460 -2.82 -8.92 -33.63
N TYR A 461 -2.39 -7.74 -34.09
CA TYR A 461 -2.52 -7.32 -35.50
C TYR A 461 -1.23 -7.42 -36.29
N ILE A 462 -0.06 -7.30 -35.66
CA ILE A 462 1.24 -7.31 -36.32
C ILE A 462 2.21 -8.27 -35.62
N ASP A 463 3.16 -8.78 -36.39
CA ASP A 463 4.22 -9.67 -35.88
C ASP A 463 4.99 -8.98 -34.74
N THR A 464 5.47 -9.80 -33.81
CA THR A 464 6.38 -9.43 -32.73
C THR A 464 7.71 -8.88 -33.21
N ASP A 465 8.21 -9.34 -34.37
CA ASP A 465 9.46 -8.87 -34.96
C ASP A 465 9.34 -7.50 -35.64
N CYS A 466 8.11 -7.00 -35.85
CA CYS A 466 7.85 -5.68 -36.40
C CYS A 466 8.24 -4.59 -35.37
N PRO A 467 9.18 -3.67 -35.70
CA PRO A 467 9.59 -2.59 -34.80
C PRO A 467 8.43 -1.67 -34.44
N ARG A 468 8.37 -1.29 -33.16
CA ARG A 468 7.36 -0.36 -32.63
C ARG A 468 8.04 0.80 -31.92
N HIS A 469 7.49 2.00 -32.04
CA HIS A 469 7.97 3.18 -31.34
C HIS A 469 6.82 4.01 -30.78
N PHE A 470 6.84 4.33 -29.49
CA PHE A 470 5.84 5.18 -28.86
C PHE A 470 6.40 6.59 -28.68
N ILE A 471 5.72 7.61 -29.19
CA ILE A 471 6.15 9.00 -29.11
C ILE A 471 5.08 9.82 -28.41
N CYS A 472 5.47 10.49 -27.33
CA CYS A 472 4.61 11.33 -26.51
C CYS A 472 5.16 12.75 -26.48
N ALA A 473 4.31 13.78 -26.63
CA ALA A 473 4.77 15.16 -26.48
C ALA A 473 4.76 15.57 -25.00
N VAL A 474 3.59 15.84 -24.41
CA VAL A 474 3.48 16.20 -22.99
C VAL A 474 2.81 15.07 -22.22
N CYS A 475 3.53 14.50 -21.26
CA CYS A 475 3.03 13.48 -20.35
C CYS A 475 2.73 14.11 -18.97
N CYS A 476 1.49 13.96 -18.51
CA CYS A 476 1.01 14.32 -17.18
C CYS A 476 0.53 13.08 -16.42
N PRO A 477 1.43 12.15 -16.05
CA PRO A 477 1.07 10.94 -15.32
C PRO A 477 0.69 11.25 -13.87
N SER A 478 0.04 10.29 -13.21
CA SER A 478 -0.27 10.37 -11.78
C SER A 478 0.98 10.34 -10.90
N SER A 479 2.05 9.67 -11.35
CA SER A 479 3.33 9.56 -10.64
C SER A 479 4.49 9.23 -11.58
N ILE A 480 5.73 9.45 -11.13
CA ILE A 480 6.94 8.97 -11.82
C ILE A 480 6.91 7.44 -11.92
N ASP A 481 6.48 6.75 -10.88
CA ASP A 481 6.38 5.28 -10.89
C ASP A 481 5.36 4.77 -11.92
N SER A 482 4.19 5.42 -12.02
CA SER A 482 3.17 5.11 -13.04
C SER A 482 3.76 5.26 -14.45
N ARG A 483 4.55 6.32 -14.66
CA ARG A 483 5.21 6.62 -15.92
C ARG A 483 6.27 5.59 -16.30
N GLU A 484 7.10 5.17 -15.36
CA GLU A 484 8.11 4.13 -15.59
C GLU A 484 7.47 2.77 -15.85
N ARG A 485 6.40 2.41 -15.11
CA ARG A 485 5.62 1.20 -15.38
C ARG A 485 4.98 1.22 -16.76
N LEU A 486 4.43 2.36 -17.19
CA LEU A 486 3.91 2.54 -18.54
C LEU A 486 5.02 2.32 -19.58
N LYS A 487 6.18 2.93 -19.41
CA LYS A 487 7.34 2.74 -20.29
C LYS A 487 7.73 1.27 -20.37
N GLN A 488 7.93 0.60 -19.23
CA GLN A 488 8.27 -0.82 -19.15
C GLN A 488 7.23 -1.70 -19.86
N PHE A 489 5.94 -1.40 -19.73
CA PHE A 489 4.88 -2.13 -20.41
C PHE A 489 4.93 -1.97 -21.94
N LEU A 490 5.22 -0.77 -22.42
CA LEU A 490 5.21 -0.45 -23.86
C LEU A 490 6.47 -0.94 -24.59
N VAL A 491 7.63 -0.90 -23.93
CA VAL A 491 8.93 -1.20 -24.58
C VAL A 491 9.25 -2.70 -24.67
N ARG A 492 8.60 -3.54 -23.86
CA ARG A 492 8.89 -4.98 -23.78
C ARG A 492 8.20 -5.77 -24.90
N ASN A 493 8.93 -6.72 -25.47
CA ASN A 493 8.43 -7.70 -26.43
C ASN A 493 9.13 -9.07 -26.22
N PRO A 494 8.70 -10.15 -26.90
CA PRO A 494 9.28 -11.49 -26.76
C PRO A 494 10.67 -11.69 -27.36
N THR A 495 11.21 -10.69 -28.05
CA THR A 495 12.54 -10.72 -28.67
C THR A 495 13.61 -10.13 -27.74
N ALA A 496 14.88 -10.28 -28.10
CA ALA A 496 15.98 -9.64 -27.37
C ALA A 496 16.05 -8.10 -27.55
N ARG A 497 15.29 -7.53 -28.50
CA ARG A 497 15.27 -6.08 -28.78
C ARG A 497 14.13 -5.41 -28.02
N LEU A 498 14.32 -4.16 -27.62
CA LEU A 498 13.25 -3.35 -27.04
C LEU A 498 12.59 -2.48 -28.10
N TYR A 499 11.29 -2.25 -27.95
CA TYR A 499 10.60 -1.20 -28.70
C TYR A 499 11.03 0.18 -28.21
N GLY A 500 10.91 1.17 -29.08
CA GLY A 500 11.28 2.55 -28.81
C GLY A 500 10.22 3.29 -27.99
N PHE A 501 10.68 4.22 -27.14
CA PHE A 501 9.81 5.11 -26.39
C PHE A 501 10.48 6.48 -26.25
N SER A 502 9.78 7.55 -26.65
CA SER A 502 10.26 8.93 -26.60
C SER A 502 9.20 9.84 -25.97
N SER A 503 9.63 10.72 -25.05
CA SER A 503 8.78 11.75 -24.44
C SER A 503 9.49 13.09 -24.46
N TRP A 504 8.79 14.17 -24.82
CA TRP A 504 9.36 15.51 -24.82
C TRP A 504 9.36 16.12 -23.41
N ILE A 505 8.22 16.08 -22.71
CA ILE A 505 8.05 16.64 -21.37
C ILE A 505 7.31 15.64 -20.50
N ASP A 506 7.96 15.14 -19.45
CA ASP A 506 7.34 14.33 -18.41
C ASP A 506 7.11 15.18 -17.15
N LEU A 507 5.85 15.55 -16.88
CA LEU A 507 5.44 16.38 -15.76
C LEU A 507 4.33 15.70 -14.95
N PRO A 508 4.67 14.85 -13.97
CA PRO A 508 3.71 14.24 -13.07
C PRO A 508 2.91 15.30 -12.30
N ILE A 509 1.59 15.14 -12.25
CA ILE A 509 0.67 16.10 -11.58
C ILE A 509 -0.16 15.47 -10.46
N GLY A 510 0.03 14.18 -10.17
CA GLY A 510 -0.77 13.46 -9.19
C GLY A 510 -1.98 12.78 -9.80
N ALA A 511 -2.55 11.81 -9.07
CA ALA A 511 -3.83 11.22 -9.45
C ALA A 511 -4.94 12.29 -9.39
N ASN A 512 -6.01 12.09 -10.17
CA ASN A 512 -7.22 12.93 -10.20
C ASN A 512 -8.02 12.91 -8.87
N SER A 513 -7.38 12.88 -7.70
CA SER A 513 -7.98 13.15 -6.38
C SER A 513 -8.67 14.52 -6.27
N ALA A 514 -8.48 15.37 -7.29
CA ALA A 514 -9.15 16.63 -7.49
C ALA A 514 -10.59 16.48 -8.01
N GLU A 515 -10.92 15.43 -8.79
CA GLU A 515 -12.29 15.14 -9.25
C GLU A 515 -13.24 15.01 -8.04
N ASP A 516 -12.77 14.40 -6.95
CA ASP A 516 -13.48 14.32 -5.69
C ASP A 516 -13.79 15.70 -5.07
N SER A 517 -12.96 16.73 -5.26
CA SER A 517 -13.11 17.98 -4.49
C SER A 517 -14.24 18.88 -5.01
N TRP A 518 -14.36 19.05 -6.33
CA TRP A 518 -15.45 19.83 -6.92
C TRP A 518 -16.79 19.11 -6.84
N GLU A 519 -16.79 17.79 -7.04
CA GLU A 519 -17.99 16.96 -6.82
C GLU A 519 -18.43 17.00 -5.37
N ARG A 520 -17.51 16.85 -4.42
CA ARG A 520 -17.85 16.89 -3.00
C ARG A 520 -18.37 18.25 -2.55
N TYR A 521 -17.91 19.35 -3.15
CA TYR A 521 -18.47 20.67 -2.84
C TYR A 521 -19.90 20.80 -3.40
N ARG A 522 -20.19 20.22 -4.58
CA ARG A 522 -21.57 20.13 -5.08
C ARG A 522 -22.46 19.29 -4.17
N GLU A 523 -21.96 18.16 -3.67
CA GLU A 523 -22.68 17.33 -2.70
C GLU A 523 -22.98 18.10 -1.41
N ILE A 524 -22.00 18.86 -0.91
CA ILE A 524 -22.16 19.70 0.29
C ILE A 524 -23.21 20.78 0.05
N ALA A 525 -23.21 21.45 -1.11
CA ALA A 525 -24.24 22.44 -1.43
C ALA A 525 -25.64 21.82 -1.37
N SER A 526 -25.83 20.62 -1.96
CA SER A 526 -27.09 19.88 -1.89
C SER A 526 -27.45 19.51 -0.44
N GLN A 527 -26.48 19.08 0.38
CA GLN A 527 -26.69 18.79 1.80
C GLN A 527 -27.14 20.04 2.58
N ILE A 528 -26.52 21.19 2.34
CA ILE A 528 -26.86 22.47 2.97
C ILE A 528 -28.28 22.91 2.60
N GLU A 529 -28.66 22.80 1.33
CA GLU A 529 -30.01 23.16 0.86
C GLU A 529 -31.10 22.38 1.60
N MET A 530 -30.88 21.07 1.79
CA MET A 530 -31.81 20.14 2.44
C MET A 530 -31.75 20.16 3.97
N ALA A 531 -30.72 20.76 4.56
CA ALA A 531 -30.50 20.71 6.00
C ALA A 531 -31.54 21.55 6.77
N LYS A 532 -32.08 20.97 7.85
CA LYS A 532 -32.93 21.69 8.80
C LYS A 532 -32.08 22.52 9.74
N ILE A 533 -32.43 23.80 9.94
CA ILE A 533 -31.71 24.68 10.89
C ILE A 533 -32.50 24.75 12.20
N ASP A 534 -31.89 24.23 13.26
CA ASP A 534 -32.48 24.11 14.61
C ASP A 534 -31.99 25.26 15.51
N LEU A 535 -32.31 26.49 15.10
CA LEU A 535 -32.04 27.70 15.87
C LEU A 535 -33.34 28.48 16.12
N PRO A 536 -33.43 29.28 17.20
CA PRO A 536 -34.55 30.16 17.41
C PRO A 536 -34.56 31.33 16.40
N PRO A 537 -35.72 31.90 16.05
CA PRO A 537 -35.79 33.20 15.38
C PRO A 537 -35.21 34.31 16.28
N PRO A 538 -34.46 35.31 15.75
CA PRO A 538 -34.21 35.60 14.33
C PRO A 538 -32.98 34.88 13.72
N GLN A 539 -32.14 34.24 14.54
CA GLN A 539 -30.88 33.60 14.10
C GLN A 539 -31.09 32.55 13.00
N LYS A 540 -32.19 31.80 13.08
CA LYS A 540 -32.59 30.84 12.03
C LYS A 540 -32.68 31.47 10.64
N ALA A 541 -33.25 32.67 10.52
CA ALA A 541 -33.41 33.36 9.24
C ALA A 541 -32.08 33.88 8.70
N ILE A 542 -31.22 34.38 9.59
CA ILE A 542 -29.86 34.84 9.28
C ILE A 542 -29.04 33.68 8.72
N VAL A 543 -29.00 32.55 9.44
CA VAL A 543 -28.25 31.36 9.03
C VAL A 543 -28.81 30.78 7.73
N ARG A 544 -30.13 30.76 7.52
CA ARG A 544 -30.69 30.29 6.24
C ARG A 544 -30.25 31.16 5.08
N LYS A 545 -30.33 32.49 5.23
CA LYS A 545 -29.86 33.42 4.18
C LYS A 545 -28.36 33.28 3.90
N ALA A 546 -27.55 33.06 4.94
CA ALA A 546 -26.11 32.78 4.80
C ALA A 546 -25.85 31.46 4.07
N ALA A 547 -26.61 30.40 4.38
CA ALA A 547 -26.54 29.10 3.73
C ALA A 547 -26.90 29.19 2.24
N ASP A 548 -27.99 29.89 1.90
CA ASP A 548 -28.41 30.09 0.51
C ASP A 548 -27.32 30.87 -0.29
N ARG A 549 -26.66 31.85 0.33
CA ARG A 549 -25.50 32.55 -0.28
C ARG A 549 -24.30 31.63 -0.51
N ALA A 550 -23.97 30.78 0.46
CA ALA A 550 -22.89 29.80 0.33
C ALA A 550 -23.13 28.82 -0.83
N VAL A 551 -24.36 28.29 -0.91
CA VAL A 551 -24.80 27.41 -2.00
C VAL A 551 -24.70 28.12 -3.35
N ALA A 552 -25.16 29.36 -3.45
CA ALA A 552 -25.09 30.14 -4.68
C ALA A 552 -23.64 30.32 -5.18
N HIS A 553 -22.69 30.61 -4.27
CA HIS A 553 -21.27 30.69 -4.63
C HIS A 553 -20.71 29.34 -5.10
N ILE A 554 -21.05 28.23 -4.43
CA ILE A 554 -20.61 26.89 -4.86
C ILE A 554 -21.15 26.55 -6.26
N GLN A 555 -22.42 26.82 -6.52
CA GLN A 555 -23.07 26.56 -7.81
C GLN A 555 -22.49 27.44 -8.92
N ALA A 556 -22.20 28.71 -8.63
CA ALA A 556 -21.56 29.63 -9.57
C ALA A 556 -20.12 29.22 -9.92
N SER A 557 -19.41 28.58 -8.98
CA SER A 557 -18.01 28.12 -9.15
C SER A 557 -17.88 26.68 -9.66
N THR A 558 -18.86 26.17 -10.39
CA THR A 558 -18.86 24.77 -10.88
C THR A 558 -17.70 24.44 -11.83
N GLY A 559 -17.11 25.44 -12.48
CA GLY A 559 -15.94 25.33 -13.36
C GLY A 559 -14.67 26.03 -12.84
N GLY A 560 -14.61 26.38 -11.55
CA GLY A 560 -13.50 27.16 -11.01
C GLY A 560 -13.43 27.13 -9.49
N PHE A 561 -12.71 28.07 -8.89
CA PHE A 561 -12.58 28.17 -7.43
C PHE A 561 -13.71 28.99 -6.81
N LEU A 562 -13.94 28.85 -5.49
CA LEU A 562 -14.85 29.76 -4.79
C LEU A 562 -14.25 31.17 -4.77
N PRO A 563 -15.07 32.21 -4.97
CA PRO A 563 -14.61 33.60 -4.99
C PRO A 563 -14.27 34.10 -3.58
N LYS A 564 -13.85 35.36 -3.50
CA LYS A 564 -13.81 36.08 -2.22
C LYS A 564 -15.23 36.31 -1.68
N LEU A 565 -15.32 36.78 -0.44
CA LEU A 565 -16.61 37.00 0.24
C LEU A 565 -17.50 38.04 -0.44
N ASP A 566 -16.91 38.99 -1.16
CA ASP A 566 -17.61 40.01 -1.95
C ASP A 566 -18.04 39.51 -3.35
N GLY A 567 -17.73 38.26 -3.69
CA GLY A 567 -17.98 37.65 -5.00
C GLY A 567 -16.93 37.99 -6.06
N SER A 568 -15.91 38.79 -5.74
CA SER A 568 -14.81 39.08 -6.66
C SER A 568 -13.88 37.87 -6.84
N GLY A 569 -13.16 37.84 -7.96
CA GLY A 569 -12.17 36.81 -8.27
C GLY A 569 -11.00 36.81 -7.30
N LEU A 570 -10.27 35.69 -7.28
CA LEU A 570 -9.06 35.52 -6.47
C LEU A 570 -7.93 36.43 -7.00
N ASP A 571 -7.16 37.00 -6.08
CA ASP A 571 -5.99 37.82 -6.40
C ASP A 571 -4.79 36.94 -6.74
N GLN A 572 -3.95 37.44 -7.63
CA GLN A 572 -2.63 36.87 -7.94
C GLN A 572 -1.57 37.96 -7.91
N THR A 573 -0.37 37.64 -7.42
CA THR A 573 0.79 38.55 -7.48
C THR A 573 1.92 37.98 -8.32
N GLU A 574 2.82 38.85 -8.79
CA GLU A 574 3.95 38.47 -9.65
C GLU A 574 5.10 37.75 -8.89
N GLY A 575 4.92 37.47 -7.60
CA GLY A 575 5.95 36.91 -6.70
C GLY A 575 5.94 35.38 -6.53
N PHE A 576 5.20 34.64 -7.35
CA PHE A 576 5.02 33.20 -7.16
C PHE A 576 6.34 32.42 -7.34
N VAL A 577 6.83 31.81 -6.24
CA VAL A 577 8.17 31.17 -6.14
C VAL A 577 8.45 30.08 -7.18
N PHE A 578 7.41 29.41 -7.71
CA PHE A 578 7.54 28.33 -8.68
C PHE A 578 7.42 28.80 -10.13
N LEU A 579 7.21 30.11 -10.38
CA LEU A 579 7.35 30.68 -11.71
C LEU A 579 8.83 30.81 -12.06
N THR A 580 9.16 30.41 -13.29
CA THR A 580 10.55 30.47 -13.74
C THR A 580 10.97 31.87 -14.13
N LYS A 581 12.26 32.15 -13.92
CA LYS A 581 12.89 33.40 -14.39
C LYS A 581 12.67 33.51 -15.90
N GLY A 582 11.88 34.50 -16.32
CA GLY A 582 11.53 34.74 -17.73
C GLY A 582 10.06 34.50 -18.08
N PHE A 583 9.25 33.94 -17.19
CA PHE A 583 7.80 33.91 -17.35
C PHE A 583 7.24 35.34 -17.25
N ARG A 584 6.54 35.82 -18.30
CA ARG A 584 6.11 37.24 -18.40
C ARG A 584 4.64 37.42 -18.06
N GLY A 585 4.30 38.10 -16.96
CA GLY A 585 2.93 38.35 -16.52
C GLY A 585 2.33 37.21 -15.70
N LEU A 586 1.05 37.32 -15.33
CA LEU A 586 0.40 36.38 -14.41
C LEU A 586 -0.03 35.07 -15.12
N PRO A 587 0.09 33.90 -14.46
CA PRO A 587 -0.47 32.64 -14.96
C PRO A 587 -2.01 32.64 -14.88
N SER A 588 -2.68 31.83 -15.70
CA SER A 588 -4.11 31.59 -15.49
C SER A 588 -4.35 30.78 -14.22
N GLU A 589 -5.59 30.74 -13.72
CA GLU A 589 -5.97 29.90 -12.56
C GLU A 589 -5.64 28.43 -12.81
N SER A 590 -5.97 27.90 -14.00
CA SER A 590 -5.65 26.52 -14.39
C SER A 590 -4.16 26.23 -14.42
N LEU A 591 -3.37 27.16 -14.96
CA LEU A 591 -1.91 27.00 -15.01
C LEU A 591 -1.31 27.04 -13.60
N THR A 592 -1.85 27.90 -12.73
CA THR A 592 -1.46 27.97 -11.32
C THR A 592 -1.77 26.65 -10.61
N PHE A 593 -2.96 26.10 -10.84
CA PHE A 593 -3.37 24.81 -10.29
C PHE A 593 -2.49 23.66 -10.78
N LEU A 594 -2.14 23.64 -12.08
CA LEU A 594 -1.22 22.67 -12.66
C LEU A 594 0.17 22.76 -12.03
N ILE A 595 0.71 23.97 -11.86
CA ILE A 595 2.01 24.18 -11.21
C ILE A 595 2.00 23.62 -9.80
N ILE A 596 0.99 23.97 -8.99
CA ILE A 596 0.88 23.49 -7.60
C ILE A 596 0.69 21.98 -7.55
N SER A 597 -0.12 21.40 -8.43
CA SER A 597 -0.32 19.95 -8.52
C SER A 597 0.99 19.22 -8.84
N ALA A 598 1.77 19.74 -9.79
CA ALA A 598 3.08 19.19 -10.13
C ALA A 598 4.09 19.31 -8.97
N VAL A 599 4.10 20.45 -8.26
CA VAL A 599 4.97 20.66 -7.09
C VAL A 599 4.61 19.71 -5.95
N LEU A 600 3.33 19.54 -5.63
CA LEU A 600 2.89 18.58 -4.61
C LEU A 600 3.22 17.15 -5.01
N GLN A 601 3.02 16.78 -6.27
CA GLN A 601 3.39 15.45 -6.72
C GLN A 601 4.90 15.23 -6.63
N SER A 602 5.71 16.21 -7.02
CA SER A 602 7.15 16.15 -6.82
C SER A 602 7.52 16.05 -5.34
N ALA A 603 6.81 16.74 -4.45
CA ALA A 603 7.03 16.64 -3.00
C ALA A 603 6.75 15.23 -2.45
N ARG A 604 5.73 14.53 -2.97
CA ARG A 604 5.43 13.13 -2.60
C ARG A 604 6.53 12.16 -3.05
N GLU A 605 7.24 12.49 -4.12
CA GLU A 605 8.21 11.62 -4.79
C GLU A 605 9.67 11.98 -4.50
N LEU A 606 9.92 13.00 -3.66
CA LEU A 606 11.27 13.32 -3.20
C LEU A 606 11.89 12.12 -2.49
N LYS A 607 13.19 11.91 -2.73
CA LYS A 607 14.00 10.91 -2.02
C LYS A 607 14.45 11.38 -0.64
N ASP A 608 14.41 12.70 -0.41
CA ASP A 608 14.77 13.33 0.86
C ASP A 608 13.60 13.18 1.84
N ALA A 609 13.72 12.26 2.80
CA ALA A 609 12.66 11.90 3.73
C ALA A 609 12.13 13.09 4.52
N GLU A 610 12.98 14.05 4.92
CA GLU A 610 12.57 15.23 5.69
C GLU A 610 11.60 16.13 4.90
N ARG A 611 11.80 16.21 3.59
CA ARG A 611 11.03 17.06 2.67
C ARG A 611 9.94 16.30 1.91
N GLN A 612 9.87 14.98 2.08
CA GLN A 612 8.94 14.15 1.34
C GLN A 612 7.53 14.24 1.93
N LEU A 613 6.52 14.50 1.10
CA LEU A 613 5.10 14.60 1.51
C LEU A 613 4.41 13.23 1.64
N LYS A 614 5.08 12.14 1.27
CA LYS A 614 4.55 10.78 1.34
C LYS A 614 4.67 10.23 2.77
N PRO A 615 3.57 9.73 3.37
CA PRO A 615 3.63 9.08 4.67
C PRO A 615 4.39 7.76 4.63
N THR A 616 4.93 7.36 5.77
CA THR A 616 5.49 6.03 5.98
C THR A 616 4.54 5.21 6.85
N GLY A 617 4.75 3.89 6.97
CA GLY A 617 3.89 3.03 7.80
C GLY A 617 3.82 3.42 9.29
N TYR A 618 4.70 4.32 9.76
CA TYR A 618 4.88 4.66 11.17
C TYR A 618 4.81 6.18 11.46
N GLU A 619 4.77 7.01 10.41
CA GLU A 619 4.73 8.47 10.52
C GLU A 619 3.76 9.03 9.48
N SER A 620 2.71 9.71 9.96
CA SER A 620 1.84 10.51 9.11
C SER A 620 2.55 11.80 8.71
N VAL A 621 2.22 12.32 7.54
CA VAL A 621 2.87 13.51 6.99
C VAL A 621 1.79 14.49 6.57
N VAL A 622 1.96 15.75 6.95
CA VAL A 622 1.02 16.83 6.66
C VAL A 622 1.75 18.01 6.06
N LEU A 623 1.04 18.82 5.28
CA LEU A 623 1.54 20.13 4.88
C LEU A 623 1.69 21.00 6.12
N ALA A 624 2.83 21.65 6.28
CA ALA A 624 3.02 22.60 7.37
C ALA A 624 1.98 23.74 7.26
N PRO A 625 1.31 24.14 8.37
CA PRO A 625 0.39 25.28 8.36
C PRO A 625 1.04 26.58 7.86
N GLU A 626 2.34 26.72 8.04
CA GLU A 626 3.15 27.85 7.55
C GLU A 626 3.08 28.01 6.02
N ASN A 627 2.84 26.95 5.24
CA ASN A 627 2.66 27.06 3.79
C ASN A 627 1.56 28.07 3.44
N PHE A 628 0.46 28.11 4.19
CA PHE A 628 -0.64 29.05 3.96
C PHE A 628 -0.32 30.48 4.40
N GLN A 629 0.73 30.69 5.20
CA GLN A 629 1.24 32.03 5.52
C GLN A 629 2.25 32.52 4.49
N ARG A 630 3.09 31.62 3.97
CA ARG A 630 4.13 31.92 2.97
C ARG A 630 3.54 32.15 1.58
N PHE A 631 2.55 31.35 1.19
CA PHE A 631 1.74 31.57 0.00
C PHE A 631 0.56 32.46 0.37
N ASN A 632 0.82 33.76 0.48
CA ASN A 632 -0.16 34.76 0.90
C ASN A 632 -1.17 35.14 -0.20
N ASP A 633 -0.90 34.77 -1.46
CA ASP A 633 -1.87 34.89 -2.55
C ASP A 633 -3.01 33.89 -2.34
N ASN A 634 -4.25 34.39 -2.33
CA ASN A 634 -5.42 33.55 -2.11
C ASN A 634 -5.57 32.49 -3.21
N ILE A 635 -5.22 32.76 -4.48
CA ILE A 635 -5.23 31.71 -5.53
C ILE A 635 -4.29 30.54 -5.19
N LEU A 636 -3.12 30.80 -4.60
CA LEU A 636 -2.14 29.77 -4.28
C LEU A 636 -2.61 28.91 -3.12
N GLN A 637 -3.19 29.54 -2.09
CA GLN A 637 -3.81 28.83 -0.97
C GLN A 637 -4.91 27.89 -1.46
N VAL A 638 -5.77 28.38 -2.35
CA VAL A 638 -6.86 27.58 -2.90
C VAL A 638 -6.35 26.43 -3.77
N CYS A 639 -5.39 26.68 -4.65
CA CYS A 639 -4.76 25.62 -5.45
C CYS A 639 -4.13 24.55 -4.54
N LEU A 640 -3.47 24.96 -3.46
CA LEU A 640 -2.87 24.05 -2.48
C LEU A 640 -3.93 23.20 -1.78
N LEU A 641 -5.03 23.81 -1.31
CA LEU A 641 -6.16 23.10 -0.70
C LEU A 641 -6.76 22.05 -1.63
N ARG A 642 -6.95 22.40 -2.91
CA ARG A 642 -7.59 21.53 -3.91
C ARG A 642 -6.67 20.44 -4.45
N ALA A 643 -5.36 20.65 -4.48
CA ALA A 643 -4.39 19.67 -4.97
C ALA A 643 -3.82 18.74 -3.88
N ALA A 644 -3.85 19.15 -2.60
CA ALA A 644 -3.38 18.34 -1.47
C ALA A 644 -4.34 17.19 -1.15
N LEU A 645 -3.84 16.00 -0.82
CA LEU A 645 -4.66 14.87 -0.41
C LEU A 645 -5.31 15.15 0.96
N PRO A 646 -6.49 14.57 1.28
CA PRO A 646 -7.11 14.72 2.59
C PRO A 646 -6.17 14.33 3.75
N SER A 647 -5.35 13.30 3.56
CA SER A 647 -4.35 12.86 4.54
C SER A 647 -3.25 13.89 4.78
N GLU A 648 -2.90 14.69 3.78
CA GLU A 648 -1.88 15.75 3.86
C GLU A 648 -2.41 16.99 4.60
N MET A 649 -3.71 17.02 4.87
CA MET A 649 -4.46 18.12 5.49
C MET A 649 -5.17 17.66 6.79
N ASP A 650 -4.82 16.49 7.30
CA ASP A 650 -5.37 15.93 8.54
C ASP A 650 -4.50 16.28 9.74
N TYR A 651 -4.79 17.43 10.34
CA TYR A 651 -4.11 17.91 11.55
C TYR A 651 -4.68 17.30 12.84
N SER A 652 -5.72 16.48 12.76
CA SER A 652 -6.44 15.99 13.96
C SER A 652 -5.60 15.05 14.83
N SER A 653 -4.58 14.42 14.24
CA SER A 653 -3.67 13.48 14.91
C SER A 653 -2.66 14.14 15.86
N SER A 654 -2.46 15.46 15.80
CA SER A 654 -1.54 16.18 16.68
C SER A 654 -2.12 17.49 17.17
N ALA A 655 -2.18 17.65 18.49
CA ALA A 655 -2.66 18.87 19.12
C ALA A 655 -1.81 20.09 18.74
N GLU A 656 -0.48 19.98 18.72
CA GLU A 656 0.41 21.10 18.37
C GLU A 656 0.19 21.58 16.93
N VAL A 657 0.21 20.66 15.97
CA VAL A 657 0.03 21.03 14.55
C VAL A 657 -1.39 21.53 14.30
N SER A 658 -2.39 20.92 14.95
CA SER A 658 -3.76 21.41 14.91
C SER A 658 -3.91 22.81 15.49
N LEU A 659 -3.17 23.18 16.53
CA LEU A 659 -3.19 24.51 17.11
C LEU A 659 -2.62 25.54 16.14
N LEU A 660 -1.48 25.24 15.50
CA LEU A 660 -0.88 26.10 14.49
C LEU A 660 -1.84 26.34 13.31
N MET A 661 -2.50 25.28 12.82
CA MET A 661 -3.48 25.42 11.74
C MET A 661 -4.72 26.21 12.20
N LYS A 662 -5.19 26.01 13.43
CA LYS A 662 -6.28 26.80 14.02
C LYS A 662 -5.95 28.29 14.01
N GLU A 663 -4.75 28.68 14.41
CA GLU A 663 -4.31 30.08 14.40
C GLU A 663 -4.23 30.69 12.99
N VAL A 664 -3.80 29.90 12.01
CA VAL A 664 -3.84 30.29 10.59
C VAL A 664 -5.28 30.58 10.16
N LEU A 665 -6.21 29.66 10.45
CA LEU A 665 -7.62 29.79 10.09
C LEU A 665 -8.28 30.98 10.80
N GLN A 666 -8.02 31.17 12.09
CA GLN A 666 -8.50 32.34 12.84
C GLN A 666 -8.07 33.65 12.17
N LYS A 667 -6.80 33.76 11.75
CA LYS A 667 -6.30 34.95 11.05
C LYS A 667 -6.98 35.15 9.70
N ILE A 668 -7.22 34.09 8.94
CA ILE A 668 -7.89 34.14 7.63
C ILE A 668 -9.33 34.60 7.79
N PHE A 669 -10.08 34.02 8.74
CA PHE A 669 -11.48 34.36 8.97
C PHE A 669 -11.67 35.75 9.58
N ALA A 670 -10.80 36.16 10.50
CA ALA A 670 -10.81 37.53 11.05
C ALA A 670 -10.50 38.58 9.98
N ARG A 671 -9.70 38.23 8.96
CA ARG A 671 -9.29 39.13 7.87
C ARG A 671 -10.03 38.87 6.56
N ARG A 672 -11.21 38.24 6.62
CA ARG A 672 -12.04 37.84 5.46
C ARG A 672 -12.34 38.95 4.43
N HIS A 673 -12.31 40.22 4.86
CA HIS A 673 -12.53 41.38 3.98
C HIS A 673 -11.24 41.98 3.38
N LEU A 674 -10.08 41.41 3.71
CA LEU A 674 -8.77 41.79 3.17
C LEU A 674 -8.28 40.73 2.19
N THR A 675 -7.37 41.09 1.29
CA THR A 675 -6.73 40.15 0.34
C THR A 675 -6.19 38.89 1.01
N PHE A 676 -5.60 39.02 2.20
CA PHE A 676 -5.07 37.91 3.00
C PHE A 676 -6.13 36.88 3.40
N GLY A 677 -7.37 37.31 3.65
CA GLY A 677 -8.49 36.44 4.00
C GLY A 677 -9.34 36.04 2.79
N GLY A 678 -8.93 36.37 1.56
CA GLY A 678 -9.72 36.15 0.34
C GLY A 678 -10.10 34.69 0.08
N ALA A 679 -9.29 33.73 0.56
CA ALA A 679 -9.56 32.29 0.43
C ALA A 679 -10.50 31.73 1.52
N ALA A 680 -11.11 32.56 2.37
CA ALA A 680 -11.89 32.12 3.53
C ALA A 680 -13.01 31.10 3.18
N LEU A 681 -13.70 31.28 2.04
CA LEU A 681 -14.74 30.35 1.60
C LEU A 681 -14.17 28.95 1.28
N GLU A 682 -13.00 28.88 0.65
CA GLU A 682 -12.33 27.60 0.34
C GLU A 682 -11.84 26.88 1.59
N PHE A 683 -11.30 27.60 2.57
CA PHE A 683 -10.93 27.02 3.86
C PHE A 683 -12.15 26.47 4.62
N ALA A 684 -13.26 27.23 4.65
CA ALA A 684 -14.49 26.77 5.28
C ALA A 684 -15.09 25.54 4.57
N ALA A 685 -15.06 25.52 3.24
CA ALA A 685 -15.49 24.36 2.45
C ALA A 685 -14.56 23.14 2.63
N ALA A 686 -13.25 23.36 2.77
CA ALA A 686 -12.28 22.30 3.06
C ALA A 686 -12.51 21.65 4.43
N LEU A 687 -12.83 22.45 5.46
CA LEU A 687 -13.24 21.95 6.78
C LEU A 687 -14.56 21.18 6.70
N LEU A 688 -15.58 21.77 6.06
CA LEU A 688 -16.91 21.16 5.94
C LEU A 688 -16.87 19.83 5.18
N SER A 689 -16.09 19.76 4.11
CA SER A 689 -15.92 18.55 3.29
C SER A 689 -15.19 17.42 4.02
N GLY A 690 -14.52 17.72 5.13
CA GLY A 690 -13.64 16.81 5.86
C GLY A 690 -12.29 16.58 5.16
N ARG A 691 -11.97 17.39 4.13
CA ARG A 691 -10.68 17.38 3.45
C ARG A 691 -9.58 17.93 4.35
N MET A 692 -9.90 18.96 5.12
CA MET A 692 -9.06 19.47 6.20
C MET A 692 -9.70 19.09 7.54
N LYS A 693 -8.91 18.57 8.47
CA LYS A 693 -9.37 18.24 9.82
C LYS A 693 -8.48 18.87 10.87
N LEU A 694 -9.10 19.35 11.93
CA LEU A 694 -8.43 19.80 13.15
C LEU A 694 -8.75 18.83 14.28
N ALA A 695 -7.98 18.89 15.37
CA ALA A 695 -8.37 18.21 16.60
C ALA A 695 -9.73 18.79 17.08
N PRO A 696 -10.66 17.95 17.58
CA PRO A 696 -12.01 18.39 17.95
C PRO A 696 -12.03 19.61 18.89
N VAL A 697 -11.09 19.67 19.84
CA VAL A 697 -10.94 20.79 20.79
C VAL A 697 -10.63 22.10 20.05
N HIS A 698 -9.71 22.07 19.10
CA HIS A 698 -9.31 23.28 18.35
C HIS A 698 -10.36 23.70 17.33
N LEU A 699 -11.04 22.73 16.70
CA LEU A 699 -12.17 23.03 15.83
C LEU A 699 -13.28 23.75 16.59
N LYS A 700 -13.64 23.23 17.78
CA LYS A 700 -14.63 23.87 18.66
C LYS A 700 -14.21 25.29 19.04
N GLN A 701 -12.97 25.49 19.48
CA GLN A 701 -12.45 26.82 19.81
C GLN A 701 -12.47 27.80 18.62
N LEU A 702 -12.13 27.32 17.42
CA LEU A 702 -12.18 28.12 16.20
C LEU A 702 -13.61 28.58 15.89
N LEU A 703 -14.59 27.69 16.01
CA LEU A 703 -16.00 28.00 15.75
C LEU A 703 -16.57 28.93 16.83
N GLU A 704 -16.29 28.67 18.11
CA GLU A 704 -16.71 29.52 19.23
C GLU A 704 -16.17 30.94 19.14
N SER A 705 -14.96 31.13 18.60
CA SER A 705 -14.41 32.48 18.37
C SER A 705 -14.96 33.16 17.12
N THR A 706 -15.31 32.40 16.07
CA THR A 706 -15.59 32.98 14.74
C THR A 706 -17.09 33.15 14.47
N LEU A 707 -17.94 32.22 14.90
CA LEU A 707 -19.38 32.26 14.62
C LEU A 707 -20.09 33.47 15.23
N PRO A 708 -19.81 33.89 16.49
CA PRO A 708 -20.44 35.09 17.06
C PRO A 708 -20.13 36.34 16.24
N GLU A 709 -18.86 36.55 15.85
CA GLU A 709 -18.45 37.70 15.03
C GLU A 709 -19.18 37.75 13.68
N LEU A 710 -19.44 36.59 13.08
CA LEU A 710 -20.15 36.49 11.79
C LEU A 710 -21.66 36.67 11.93
N LEU A 711 -22.24 36.30 13.08
CA LEU A 711 -23.66 36.51 13.38
C LEU A 711 -23.97 37.99 13.65
N ASP A 712 -23.01 38.73 14.18
CA ASP A 712 -23.13 40.16 14.48
C ASP A 712 -22.91 41.07 13.25
N GLU A 713 -22.53 40.51 12.09
CA GLU A 713 -22.40 41.27 10.85
C GLU A 713 -23.74 41.83 10.36
N ALA A 714 -23.70 43.04 9.79
CA ALA A 714 -24.88 43.70 9.24
C ALA A 714 -25.57 42.91 8.11
N GLU A 715 -24.80 42.10 7.37
CA GLU A 715 -25.32 41.17 6.37
C GLU A 715 -24.83 39.75 6.59
N PRO A 716 -25.69 38.71 6.43
CA PRO A 716 -25.28 37.32 6.58
C PRO A 716 -24.29 36.94 5.47
N SER A 717 -23.09 36.53 5.84
CA SER A 717 -22.03 36.20 4.89
C SER A 717 -22.05 34.71 4.48
N ALA A 718 -21.57 34.39 3.28
CA ALA A 718 -21.48 32.99 2.83
C ALA A 718 -20.57 32.14 3.73
N LEU A 719 -19.58 32.77 4.37
CA LEU A 719 -18.68 32.14 5.33
C LEU A 719 -19.46 31.61 6.56
N LEU A 720 -20.41 32.39 7.09
CA LEU A 720 -21.29 31.95 8.17
C LEU A 720 -22.08 30.70 7.76
N GLY A 721 -22.59 30.70 6.53
CA GLY A 721 -23.34 29.58 5.96
C GLY A 721 -22.54 28.29 5.98
N LEU A 722 -21.28 28.32 5.53
CA LEU A 722 -20.40 27.14 5.53
C LEU A 722 -20.02 26.70 6.96
N LEU A 723 -19.56 27.63 7.80
CA LEU A 723 -19.04 27.30 9.13
C LEU A 723 -20.13 26.76 10.07
N HIS A 724 -21.38 27.21 9.94
CA HIS A 724 -22.49 26.68 10.73
C HIS A 724 -22.69 25.17 10.54
N PHE A 725 -22.48 24.66 9.33
CA PHE A 725 -22.62 23.23 9.04
C PHE A 725 -21.36 22.40 9.36
N VAL A 726 -20.21 23.04 9.60
CA VAL A 726 -19.00 22.34 10.06
C VAL A 726 -19.22 21.72 11.44
N GLU A 727 -19.91 22.45 12.32
CA GLU A 727 -20.20 22.02 13.70
C GLU A 727 -21.03 20.73 13.77
N ARG A 728 -21.95 20.52 12.82
CA ARG A 728 -22.92 19.41 12.82
C ARG A 728 -22.35 18.07 12.34
N ARG A 729 -21.08 18.03 11.89
CA ARG A 729 -20.38 16.79 11.50
C ARG A 729 -19.53 16.20 12.62
N VAL A 730 -19.25 16.96 13.67
CA VAL A 730 -18.56 16.50 14.90
C VAL A 730 -19.60 15.89 15.84
#